data_AF-A0A9J6QZX5-F1
#
_entry.id   AF-A0A9J6QZX5-F1
#
_cell.length_a   1.000
_cell.length_b   1.000
_cell.length_c   1.000
_cell.angle_alpha   90.00
_cell.angle_beta   90.00
_cell.angle_gamma   90.00
#
_symmetry.space_group_name_H-M   'P 1'
#
loop_
_entity.id
_entity.type
_entity.pdbx_description
1 polymer ?
#
loop_
_entity_poly.entity_id
_entity_poly.type
_entity_poly.pdbx_seq_one_letter_code
_entity_poly.pdbx_strand_id
1 'polypeptide(L)'
;MNEYDIGKAFAAIEEELIASMMRNMQYHRDWEDAEGFQWSMWQAEQLKALNKYKKANKNKFQRQFNEVNGSISQVIEQARKQGNMEQELEILAAIENGWKAPKKLNKSVQTSAEFFKLNTRKLEALIKATEHDFKKAEVAMLRRANDQYRKVIFNAQVYANTGAGTYEKAVDMATKDFLAAGINCIEYANGARHTMQDYADMAIRTAVKRAYLTGEGEKRQEWGISTVIINKRGNPCPKCLPFVGKIMIDDVWSGGKTSDGPYPLISSAISAGLYHPRCRDSHTTYFEGISASEKLTKKDVVTAEKDQRTLQQDKYVERQAEKYGRLEAYSLDSENKETYGKKSATLTQRRVERMRARKNSVSTYREMRMQRDALKSETAALEERRKAYELEFMESSDMDAARKAKEAKALIEAKNAEIAALTEKITAMQELKAKAAEEHLVSNGIAKRVKLSKAMSVEAIDEIQTVLDDLVKKRGLPPLEAIEYNPAKTMSAAAQYNWQDKTMYLGGRTKDGLKFEKDRLDTEKKFHEIREKRGNVSYAEQYLQEAKEELRRAKTKEDRHFAQRKIDRLQSELNLTQKNVARSIGDVVVHEYGHHLHNLVSEQTKPAKKKQWLFGKKELGAQYISGKWMHNPNSYKARLLSSQVSEYATESPLEAFAETFNAYIRGDKIPDELKSLMDEAVGIARQPKAKQLLYPKNRDKLDVKRIGSYEKEVSKIPATHRNVISDGISEIEIIKDGVSRFDREKKTLYIRENFEEGELIHEMAHVLETELQLYRADEFITVLKNGLDDFRENIIYDPETFVEPVFRLKSDKFVTKYQGRMYEELGFIDENGALNHFALGEYFSEGYKAYLLSPEVLKVKDAELYQFIKELIGDGR
;
A
#
# COMPACT_ATOMS: atom_id res chain seq x y z
N MET A 1 -13.98 -30.93 -38.67
CA MET A 1 -12.66 -30.32 -38.40
C MET A 1 -12.86 -29.34 -37.26
N ASN A 2 -12.11 -29.46 -36.16
CA ASN A 2 -12.31 -28.60 -34.99
C ASN A 2 -11.78 -27.19 -35.33
N GLU A 3 -12.68 -26.24 -35.60
CA GLU A 3 -12.36 -24.93 -36.21
C GLU A 3 -11.65 -23.96 -35.24
N TYR A 4 -11.60 -24.34 -33.95
CA TYR A 4 -10.94 -23.61 -32.86
C TYR A 4 -9.77 -24.43 -32.31
N ASP A 5 -8.57 -23.90 -32.50
CA ASP A 5 -7.30 -24.54 -32.11
C ASP A 5 -6.79 -23.86 -30.85
N ILE A 6 -7.11 -24.42 -29.69
CA ILE A 6 -6.62 -23.96 -28.38
C ILE A 6 -5.08 -23.91 -28.42
N GLY A 7 -4.44 -24.82 -29.14
CA GLY A 7 -3.01 -24.79 -29.44
C GLY A 7 -2.52 -23.49 -30.02
N LYS A 8 -3.21 -22.98 -31.05
CA LYS A 8 -2.86 -21.70 -31.69
C LYS A 8 -3.06 -20.50 -30.76
N ALA A 9 -4.06 -20.53 -29.88
CA ALA A 9 -4.26 -19.47 -28.89
C ALA A 9 -3.09 -19.43 -27.90
N PHE A 10 -2.68 -20.59 -27.38
CA PHE A 10 -1.51 -20.71 -26.51
C PHE A 10 -0.20 -20.37 -27.24
N ALA A 11 -0.04 -20.80 -28.49
CA ALA A 11 1.14 -20.48 -29.30
C ALA A 11 1.28 -18.97 -29.54
N ALA A 12 0.19 -18.27 -29.82
CA ALA A 12 0.20 -16.80 -29.98
C ALA A 12 0.59 -16.07 -28.68
N ILE A 13 0.18 -16.61 -27.52
CA ILE A 13 0.59 -16.09 -26.20
C ILE A 13 2.09 -16.32 -25.99
N GLU A 14 2.59 -17.51 -26.33
CA GLU A 14 4.01 -17.86 -26.20
C GLU A 14 4.88 -16.99 -27.11
N GLU A 15 4.48 -16.79 -28.37
CA GLU A 15 5.16 -15.90 -29.32
C GLU A 15 5.20 -14.45 -28.83
N GLU A 16 4.11 -13.91 -28.28
CA GLU A 16 4.11 -12.54 -27.75
C GLU A 16 4.97 -12.40 -26.48
N LEU A 17 4.97 -13.40 -25.58
CA LEU A 17 5.83 -13.42 -24.41
C LEU A 17 7.31 -13.46 -24.81
N ILE A 18 7.66 -14.28 -25.80
CA ILE A 18 9.00 -14.36 -26.38
C ILE A 18 9.40 -13.04 -27.02
N ALA A 19 8.54 -12.44 -27.85
CA ALA A 19 8.80 -11.15 -28.48
C ALA A 19 8.93 -10.00 -27.46
N SER A 20 8.11 -10.02 -26.40
CA SER A 20 8.18 -9.06 -25.30
C SER A 20 9.49 -9.20 -24.51
N MET A 21 9.94 -10.42 -24.29
CA MET A 21 11.23 -10.71 -23.65
C MET A 21 12.38 -10.14 -24.48
N MET A 22 12.41 -10.38 -25.79
CA MET A 22 13.46 -9.86 -26.69
C MET A 22 13.52 -8.31 -26.68
N ARG A 23 12.38 -7.63 -26.67
CA ARG A 23 12.33 -6.15 -26.65
C ARG A 23 12.86 -5.55 -25.34
N ASN A 24 12.59 -6.20 -24.21
CA ASN A 24 12.91 -5.66 -22.88
C ASN A 24 14.23 -6.20 -22.31
N MET A 25 14.87 -7.13 -23.01
CA MET A 25 16.07 -7.84 -22.55
C MET A 25 17.24 -6.91 -22.18
N GLN A 26 17.39 -5.77 -22.88
CA GLN A 26 18.44 -4.81 -22.56
C GLN A 26 18.12 -4.03 -21.27
N TYR A 27 16.92 -3.47 -21.18
CA TYR A 27 16.47 -2.70 -20.01
C TYR A 27 16.45 -3.53 -18.73
N HIS A 28 16.08 -4.81 -18.81
CA HIS A 28 16.10 -5.72 -17.66
C HIS A 28 17.53 -5.87 -17.11
N ARG A 29 18.53 -6.02 -17.99
CA ARG A 29 19.93 -6.11 -17.57
C ARG A 29 20.50 -4.82 -17.03
N ASP A 30 20.23 -3.71 -17.70
CA ASP A 30 20.66 -2.40 -17.22
C ASP A 30 20.12 -2.15 -15.79
N TRP A 31 18.95 -2.71 -15.47
CA TRP A 31 18.35 -2.66 -14.15
C TRP A 31 18.97 -3.65 -13.15
N GLU A 32 19.24 -4.89 -13.55
CA GLU A 32 19.95 -5.88 -12.71
C GLU A 32 21.38 -5.41 -12.36
N ASP A 33 22.09 -4.83 -13.33
CA ASP A 33 23.44 -4.28 -13.14
C ASP A 33 23.43 -3.05 -12.23
N ALA A 34 22.39 -2.22 -12.29
CA ALA A 34 22.21 -1.05 -11.42
C ALA A 34 21.87 -1.43 -9.97
N GLU A 35 21.10 -2.50 -9.77
CA GLU A 35 20.63 -2.94 -8.44
C GLU A 35 21.53 -4.01 -7.80
N GLY A 36 22.41 -4.65 -8.57
CA GLY A 36 23.37 -5.66 -8.08
C GLY A 36 22.76 -7.01 -7.73
N PHE A 37 21.55 -7.31 -8.21
CA PHE A 37 20.85 -8.58 -8.01
C PHE A 37 20.36 -9.14 -9.35
N GLN A 38 20.39 -10.46 -9.52
CA GLN A 38 19.86 -11.16 -10.69
C GLN A 38 18.52 -11.84 -10.37
N TRP A 39 17.50 -11.61 -11.19
CA TRP A 39 16.19 -12.21 -11.02
C TRP A 39 15.53 -12.55 -12.36
N SER A 40 14.74 -13.63 -12.39
CA SER A 40 14.11 -14.10 -13.62
C SER A 40 13.15 -13.07 -14.23
N MET A 41 13.31 -12.82 -15.53
CA MET A 41 12.37 -12.01 -16.32
C MET A 41 10.96 -12.56 -16.16
N TRP A 42 10.02 -11.65 -15.96
CA TRP A 42 8.60 -11.98 -15.80
C TRP A 42 8.06 -12.86 -16.94
N GLN A 43 8.46 -12.60 -18.18
CA GLN A 43 8.07 -13.39 -19.36
C GLN A 43 8.55 -14.85 -19.26
N ALA A 44 9.73 -15.10 -18.71
CA ALA A 44 10.27 -16.45 -18.54
C ALA A 44 9.47 -17.26 -17.50
N GLU A 45 9.08 -16.63 -16.39
CA GLU A 45 8.20 -17.28 -15.39
C GLU A 45 6.78 -17.52 -15.93
N GLN A 46 6.24 -16.63 -16.77
CA GLN A 46 4.95 -16.86 -17.43
C GLN A 46 5.01 -18.05 -18.41
N LEU A 47 6.06 -18.15 -19.23
CA LEU A 47 6.26 -19.30 -20.13
C LEU A 47 6.38 -20.62 -19.36
N LYS A 48 7.07 -20.60 -18.22
CA LYS A 48 7.18 -21.75 -17.31
C LYS A 48 5.83 -22.16 -16.72
N ALA A 49 5.01 -21.20 -16.29
CA ALA A 49 3.65 -21.46 -15.79
C ALA A 49 2.73 -22.03 -16.88
N LEU A 50 2.79 -21.47 -18.10
CA LEU A 50 2.04 -21.96 -19.26
C LEU A 50 2.46 -23.39 -19.63
N ASN A 51 3.75 -23.69 -19.65
CA ASN A 51 4.24 -25.04 -19.95
C ASN A 51 3.81 -26.06 -18.89
N LYS A 52 3.83 -25.68 -17.61
CA LYS A 52 3.31 -26.51 -16.51
C LYS A 52 1.82 -26.82 -16.70
N TYR A 53 1.01 -25.83 -17.10
CA TYR A 53 -0.42 -26.00 -17.40
C TYR A 53 -0.66 -26.93 -18.59
N LYS A 54 0.06 -26.72 -19.71
CA LYS A 54 -0.02 -27.58 -20.91
C LYS A 54 0.27 -29.05 -20.57
N LYS A 55 1.30 -29.31 -19.75
CA LYS A 55 1.69 -30.67 -19.34
C LYS A 55 0.67 -31.32 -18.39
N ALA A 56 0.19 -30.58 -17.38
CA ALA A 56 -0.82 -31.06 -16.43
C ALA A 56 -2.14 -31.43 -17.13
N ASN A 57 -2.44 -30.77 -18.25
CA ASN A 57 -3.66 -31.01 -19.02
C ASN A 57 -3.41 -31.74 -20.36
N LYS A 58 -2.22 -32.34 -20.55
CA LYS A 58 -1.83 -33.02 -21.80
C LYS A 58 -2.82 -34.11 -22.19
N ASN A 59 -3.39 -34.83 -21.21
CA ASN A 59 -4.38 -35.87 -21.44
C ASN A 59 -5.77 -35.34 -21.84
N LYS A 60 -6.11 -34.09 -21.47
CA LYS A 60 -7.38 -33.44 -21.82
C LYS A 60 -7.34 -32.81 -23.22
N PHE A 61 -6.17 -32.39 -23.70
CA PHE A 61 -6.01 -31.60 -24.94
C PHE A 61 -5.03 -32.22 -25.95
N GLN A 62 -4.91 -33.56 -25.97
CA GLN A 62 -3.86 -34.35 -26.67
C GLN A 62 -3.56 -34.01 -28.14
N ARG A 63 -4.46 -33.32 -28.86
CA ARG A 63 -4.29 -32.96 -30.29
C ARG A 63 -4.01 -31.48 -30.57
N GLN A 64 -4.01 -30.61 -29.56
CA GLN A 64 -4.01 -29.15 -29.78
C GLN A 64 -2.71 -28.47 -29.36
N PHE A 65 -2.02 -28.89 -28.31
CA PHE A 65 -0.75 -28.26 -27.93
C PHE A 65 0.42 -28.72 -28.83
N ASN A 66 0.65 -28.05 -29.96
CA ASN A 66 1.91 -28.17 -30.70
C ASN A 66 3.04 -27.47 -29.92
N GLU A 67 4.26 -28.02 -29.98
CA GLU A 67 5.42 -27.46 -29.31
C GLU A 67 5.95 -26.22 -30.06
N VAL A 68 5.93 -25.05 -29.40
CA VAL A 68 6.55 -23.81 -29.89
C VAL A 68 8.06 -23.92 -29.66
N ASN A 69 8.76 -24.65 -30.55
CA ASN A 69 10.21 -24.85 -30.44
C ASN A 69 11.02 -23.84 -31.27
N GLY A 70 10.45 -23.20 -32.30
CA GLY A 70 11.21 -22.40 -33.27
C GLY A 70 11.77 -21.06 -32.77
N SER A 71 11.06 -20.37 -31.87
CA SER A 71 11.43 -19.01 -31.41
C SER A 71 12.19 -19.00 -30.08
N ILE A 72 12.12 -20.09 -29.31
CA ILE A 72 12.84 -20.23 -28.03
C ILE A 72 14.35 -20.35 -28.29
N SER A 73 14.76 -21.09 -29.31
CA SER A 73 16.18 -21.24 -29.66
C SER A 73 16.83 -19.91 -30.05
N GLN A 74 16.09 -19.01 -30.70
CA GLN A 74 16.57 -17.66 -31.05
C GLN A 74 16.81 -16.79 -29.82
N VAL A 75 15.92 -16.87 -28.81
CA VAL A 75 16.08 -16.17 -27.53
C VAL A 75 17.23 -16.75 -26.72
N ILE A 76 17.39 -18.09 -26.70
CA ILE A 76 18.52 -18.75 -26.05
C ILE A 76 19.85 -18.33 -26.71
N GLU A 77 19.91 -18.26 -28.03
CA GLU A 77 21.10 -17.83 -28.76
C GLU A 77 21.45 -16.36 -28.46
N GLN A 78 20.45 -15.47 -28.48
CA GLN A 78 20.63 -14.06 -28.16
C GLN A 78 21.02 -13.86 -26.69
N ALA A 79 20.45 -14.66 -25.79
CA ALA A 79 20.78 -14.63 -24.37
C ALA A 79 22.22 -15.08 -24.08
N ARG A 80 22.69 -16.11 -24.79
CA ARG A 80 24.09 -16.58 -24.72
C ARG A 80 25.10 -15.56 -25.28
N LYS A 81 24.75 -14.85 -26.35
CA LYS A 81 25.63 -13.83 -26.96
C LYS A 81 25.88 -12.63 -26.06
N GLN A 82 24.96 -12.34 -25.14
CA GLN A 82 24.93 -11.07 -24.43
C GLN A 82 25.18 -11.19 -22.91
N GLY A 83 25.20 -12.40 -22.32
CA GLY A 83 25.59 -12.65 -20.91
C GLY A 83 24.56 -12.24 -19.85
N ASN A 84 24.77 -12.66 -18.58
CA ASN A 84 23.98 -12.36 -17.37
C ASN A 84 22.49 -12.81 -17.38
N MET A 85 22.13 -13.95 -17.98
CA MET A 85 20.74 -14.48 -17.99
C MET A 85 20.67 -15.99 -17.71
N GLU A 86 21.44 -16.44 -16.71
CA GLU A 86 21.60 -17.86 -16.40
C GLU A 86 20.28 -18.52 -15.95
N GLN A 87 19.42 -17.77 -15.26
CA GLN A 87 18.11 -18.27 -14.77
C GLN A 87 17.10 -18.41 -15.93
N GLU A 88 17.03 -17.43 -16.84
CA GLU A 88 16.17 -17.48 -18.02
C GLU A 88 16.63 -18.56 -18.99
N LEU A 89 17.95 -18.71 -19.18
CA LEU A 89 18.52 -19.79 -19.99
C LEU A 89 18.17 -21.16 -19.40
N GLU A 90 18.20 -21.32 -18.08
CA GLU A 90 17.79 -22.56 -17.42
C GLU A 90 16.30 -22.85 -17.62
N ILE A 91 15.44 -21.84 -17.45
CA ILE A 91 13.99 -21.99 -17.65
C ILE A 91 13.67 -22.31 -19.12
N LEU A 92 14.24 -21.56 -20.07
CA LEU A 92 13.99 -21.70 -21.50
C LEU A 92 14.56 -23.01 -22.05
N ALA A 93 15.78 -23.41 -21.67
CA ALA A 93 16.35 -24.70 -22.06
C ALA A 93 15.56 -25.87 -21.46
N ALA A 94 15.02 -25.72 -20.24
CA ALA A 94 14.18 -26.75 -19.66
C ALA A 94 12.80 -26.81 -20.33
N ILE A 95 12.26 -25.71 -20.84
CA ILE A 95 11.04 -25.69 -21.67
C ILE A 95 11.31 -26.36 -23.04
N GLU A 96 12.40 -26.00 -23.72
CA GLU A 96 12.84 -26.56 -25.03
C GLU A 96 13.05 -28.08 -24.97
N ASN A 97 13.57 -28.61 -23.85
CA ASN A 97 13.83 -30.04 -23.66
C ASN A 97 12.68 -30.83 -22.99
N GLY A 98 11.45 -30.29 -22.92
CA GLY A 98 10.26 -31.02 -22.43
C GLY A 98 10.07 -31.10 -20.89
N TRP A 99 10.71 -30.20 -20.15
CA TRP A 99 10.73 -29.95 -18.69
C TRP A 99 10.54 -31.18 -17.78
N LYS A 100 11.64 -31.65 -17.16
CA LYS A 100 11.60 -32.49 -15.94
C LYS A 100 12.17 -31.66 -14.77
N ALA A 101 11.36 -31.45 -13.73
CA ALA A 101 11.74 -30.61 -12.59
C ALA A 101 13.06 -31.08 -11.95
N PRO A 102 14.05 -30.20 -11.70
CA PRO A 102 15.23 -30.53 -10.92
C PRO A 102 14.84 -30.80 -9.46
N LYS A 103 15.43 -31.82 -8.83
CA LYS A 103 15.12 -32.22 -7.45
C LYS A 103 15.62 -31.25 -6.36
N LYS A 104 16.35 -30.18 -6.71
CA LYS A 104 16.78 -29.14 -5.77
C LYS A 104 16.86 -27.79 -6.48
N LEU A 105 16.01 -26.85 -6.08
CA LEU A 105 16.18 -25.41 -6.31
C LEU A 105 16.16 -24.72 -4.94
N ASN A 106 16.97 -23.68 -4.80
CA ASN A 106 17.19 -22.96 -3.53
C ASN A 106 15.87 -22.34 -3.00
N LYS A 107 15.72 -22.35 -1.67
CA LYS A 107 14.54 -21.86 -0.92
C LYS A 107 14.16 -20.39 -1.19
N SER A 108 15.06 -19.57 -1.74
CA SER A 108 14.78 -18.16 -2.07
C SER A 108 13.94 -17.96 -3.34
N VAL A 109 13.74 -19.00 -4.15
CA VAL A 109 13.01 -18.94 -5.43
C VAL A 109 11.53 -19.35 -5.28
N GLN A 110 11.13 -19.91 -4.13
CA GLN A 110 9.74 -20.34 -3.92
C GLN A 110 8.79 -19.20 -3.57
N THR A 111 9.28 -18.11 -2.96
CA THR A 111 8.45 -16.97 -2.55
C THR A 111 8.05 -16.04 -3.70
N SER A 112 8.78 -16.05 -4.82
CA SER A 112 8.41 -15.31 -6.04
C SER A 112 7.47 -16.08 -6.96
N ALA A 113 7.43 -17.41 -6.87
CA ALA A 113 6.62 -18.27 -7.74
C ALA A 113 5.12 -18.30 -7.41
N GLU A 114 4.71 -17.86 -6.22
CA GLU A 114 3.30 -17.87 -5.80
C GLU A 114 2.49 -16.70 -6.35
N PHE A 115 3.15 -15.60 -6.73
CA PHE A 115 2.54 -14.45 -7.40
C PHE A 115 2.14 -14.77 -8.85
N PHE A 116 2.77 -15.77 -9.48
CA PHE A 116 2.62 -16.10 -10.91
C PHE A 116 1.72 -17.31 -11.20
N LYS A 117 0.88 -17.74 -10.25
CA LYS A 117 -0.12 -18.79 -10.52
C LYS A 117 -1.16 -18.25 -11.52
N LEU A 118 -1.12 -18.76 -12.76
CA LEU A 118 -2.24 -18.71 -13.70
C LEU A 118 -3.54 -19.01 -12.94
N ASN A 119 -4.56 -18.14 -13.06
CA ASN A 119 -5.86 -18.38 -12.43
C ASN A 119 -6.57 -19.51 -13.19
N THR A 120 -6.13 -20.73 -12.89
CA THR A 120 -6.46 -21.96 -13.58
C THR A 120 -7.97 -22.19 -13.57
N ARG A 121 -8.65 -21.75 -12.50
CA ARG A 121 -10.11 -21.79 -12.33
C ARG A 121 -10.84 -20.95 -13.40
N LYS A 122 -10.43 -19.70 -13.60
CA LYS A 122 -11.00 -18.81 -14.63
C LYS A 122 -10.78 -19.35 -16.04
N LEU A 123 -9.58 -19.88 -16.30
CA LEU A 123 -9.21 -20.43 -17.59
C LEU A 123 -9.99 -21.71 -17.91
N GLU A 124 -10.16 -22.61 -16.93
CA GLU A 124 -10.96 -23.83 -17.09
C GLU A 124 -12.45 -23.54 -17.27
N ALA A 125 -13.03 -22.59 -16.53
CA ALA A 125 -14.42 -22.16 -16.72
C ALA A 125 -14.64 -21.56 -18.11
N LEU A 126 -13.69 -20.77 -18.60
CA LEU A 126 -13.73 -20.21 -19.97
C LEU A 126 -13.68 -21.33 -21.02
N ILE A 127 -12.76 -22.28 -20.88
CA ILE A 127 -12.63 -23.41 -21.80
C ILE A 127 -13.91 -24.25 -21.80
N LYS A 128 -14.45 -24.63 -20.63
CA LYS A 128 -15.71 -25.39 -20.51
C LYS A 128 -16.90 -24.66 -21.12
N ALA A 129 -17.05 -23.36 -20.86
CA ALA A 129 -18.14 -22.56 -21.43
C ALA A 129 -18.06 -22.51 -22.96
N THR A 130 -16.84 -22.34 -23.49
CA THR A 130 -16.60 -22.35 -24.94
C THR A 130 -16.92 -23.73 -25.52
N GLU A 131 -16.47 -24.83 -24.89
CA GLU A 131 -16.78 -26.22 -25.26
C GLU A 131 -18.28 -26.56 -25.26
N HIS A 132 -19.02 -26.06 -24.27
CA HIS A 132 -20.46 -26.27 -24.16
C HIS A 132 -21.25 -25.48 -25.22
N ASP A 133 -20.87 -24.24 -25.50
CA ASP A 133 -21.46 -23.43 -26.58
C ASP A 133 -21.22 -24.07 -27.97
N PHE A 134 -20.17 -24.88 -28.13
CA PHE A 134 -19.91 -25.65 -29.35
C PHE A 134 -20.86 -26.85 -29.54
N LYS A 135 -21.28 -27.54 -28.47
CA LYS A 135 -22.24 -28.67 -28.58
C LYS A 135 -23.63 -28.22 -29.04
N LYS A 136 -24.05 -27.00 -28.71
CA LYS A 136 -25.32 -26.41 -29.19
C LYS A 136 -25.24 -25.89 -30.64
N ALA A 137 -24.06 -25.87 -31.25
CA ALA A 137 -23.80 -25.30 -32.56
C ALA A 137 -23.85 -26.33 -33.71
N GLU A 138 -24.48 -27.49 -33.53
CA GLU A 138 -24.64 -28.55 -34.54
C GLU A 138 -25.69 -28.24 -35.63
N VAL A 139 -25.65 -27.06 -36.26
CA VAL A 139 -26.38 -26.76 -37.51
C VAL A 139 -25.52 -25.82 -38.35
N ALA A 140 -24.81 -26.37 -39.34
CA ALA A 140 -23.84 -25.67 -40.17
C ALA A 140 -24.47 -25.16 -41.49
N MET A 141 -24.09 -23.94 -41.90
CA MET A 141 -23.68 -23.59 -43.30
C MET A 141 -23.54 -22.08 -43.58
N LEU A 142 -23.92 -21.17 -42.67
CA LEU A 142 -23.76 -19.70 -42.87
C LEU A 142 -22.85 -19.02 -41.82
N ARG A 143 -21.78 -19.68 -41.35
CA ARG A 143 -21.09 -19.29 -40.10
C ARG A 143 -19.64 -18.82 -40.19
N ARG A 144 -18.99 -18.74 -41.35
CA ARG A 144 -17.57 -18.34 -41.42
C ARG A 144 -17.28 -17.01 -40.71
N ALA A 145 -18.12 -15.99 -40.89
CA ALA A 145 -17.97 -14.73 -40.18
C ALA A 145 -18.13 -14.93 -38.66
N ASN A 146 -19.23 -15.56 -38.21
CA ASN A 146 -19.51 -15.88 -36.81
C ASN A 146 -18.40 -16.71 -36.14
N ASP A 147 -17.75 -17.61 -36.87
CA ASP A 147 -16.68 -18.44 -36.37
C ASP A 147 -15.35 -17.70 -36.27
N GLN A 148 -15.03 -16.83 -37.24
CA GLN A 148 -13.94 -15.87 -37.09
C GLN A 148 -14.19 -14.93 -35.90
N TYR A 149 -15.42 -14.45 -35.70
CA TYR A 149 -15.76 -13.60 -34.56
C TYR A 149 -15.49 -14.26 -33.23
N ARG A 150 -15.99 -15.48 -33.05
CA ARG A 150 -15.79 -16.24 -31.81
C ARG A 150 -14.32 -16.56 -31.57
N LYS A 151 -13.58 -16.88 -32.64
CA LYS A 151 -12.16 -17.26 -32.56
C LYS A 151 -11.29 -16.10 -32.12
N VAL A 152 -11.47 -14.93 -32.73
CA VAL A 152 -10.72 -13.71 -32.40
C VAL A 152 -10.96 -13.31 -30.94
N ILE A 153 -12.21 -13.33 -30.51
CA ILE A 153 -12.57 -13.00 -29.12
C ILE A 153 -12.04 -14.06 -28.14
N PHE A 154 -12.12 -15.35 -28.48
CA PHE A 154 -11.60 -16.43 -27.64
C PHE A 154 -10.10 -16.30 -27.42
N ASN A 155 -9.32 -16.09 -28.49
CA ASN A 155 -7.87 -15.91 -28.38
C ASN A 155 -7.49 -14.74 -27.46
N ALA A 156 -8.16 -13.60 -27.64
CA ALA A 156 -7.93 -12.42 -26.80
C ALA A 156 -8.38 -12.61 -25.35
N GLN A 157 -9.44 -13.39 -25.11
CA GLN A 157 -9.89 -13.76 -23.75
C GLN A 157 -8.89 -14.68 -23.06
N VAL A 158 -8.37 -15.69 -23.76
CA VAL A 158 -7.33 -16.58 -23.22
C VAL A 158 -6.11 -15.74 -22.88
N TYR A 159 -5.64 -14.87 -23.79
CA TYR A 159 -4.54 -13.94 -23.54
C TYR A 159 -4.77 -13.09 -22.29
N ALA A 160 -5.92 -12.41 -22.16
CA ALA A 160 -6.26 -11.58 -21.01
C ALA A 160 -6.31 -12.37 -19.68
N ASN A 161 -6.72 -13.64 -19.72
CA ASN A 161 -6.82 -14.49 -18.52
C ASN A 161 -5.52 -15.17 -18.13
N THR A 162 -4.55 -15.29 -19.05
CA THR A 162 -3.23 -15.87 -18.75
C THR A 162 -2.31 -14.93 -17.98
N GLY A 163 -2.65 -13.64 -17.91
CA GLY A 163 -1.77 -12.62 -17.33
C GLY A 163 -0.62 -12.20 -18.24
N ALA A 164 -0.45 -12.83 -19.41
CA ALA A 164 0.65 -12.60 -20.35
C ALA A 164 0.72 -11.20 -21.00
N GLY A 165 -0.26 -10.33 -20.73
CA GLY A 165 -0.18 -8.92 -21.10
C GLY A 165 -1.34 -8.08 -20.56
N THR A 166 -1.37 -6.80 -20.96
CA THR A 166 -2.39 -5.86 -20.50
C THR A 166 -3.73 -6.10 -21.19
N TYR A 167 -4.81 -5.67 -20.52
CA TYR A 167 -6.16 -5.74 -21.07
C TYR A 167 -6.26 -5.00 -22.42
N GLU A 168 -5.65 -3.82 -22.51
CA GLU A 168 -5.60 -2.99 -23.71
C GLU A 168 -4.91 -3.74 -24.86
N LYS A 169 -3.88 -4.53 -24.55
CA LYS A 169 -3.18 -5.36 -25.54
C LYS A 169 -4.05 -6.51 -26.04
N ALA A 170 -4.89 -7.09 -25.19
CA ALA A 170 -5.88 -8.10 -25.61
C ALA A 170 -6.91 -7.53 -26.59
N VAL A 171 -7.39 -6.31 -26.33
CA VAL A 171 -8.32 -5.59 -27.22
C VAL A 171 -7.66 -5.24 -28.54
N ASP A 172 -6.42 -4.77 -28.51
CA ASP A 172 -5.63 -4.45 -29.71
C ASP A 172 -5.42 -5.69 -30.59
N MET A 173 -5.01 -6.82 -29.99
CA MET A 173 -4.87 -8.11 -30.66
C MET A 173 -6.17 -8.55 -31.33
N ALA A 174 -7.30 -8.52 -30.60
CA ALA A 174 -8.60 -8.85 -31.17
C ALA A 174 -8.98 -7.91 -32.32
N THR A 175 -8.76 -6.61 -32.15
CA THR A 175 -9.08 -5.60 -33.17
C THR A 175 -8.28 -5.84 -34.44
N LYS A 176 -6.97 -6.12 -34.31
CA LYS A 176 -6.10 -6.45 -35.44
C LYS A 176 -6.56 -7.70 -36.17
N ASP A 177 -6.88 -8.77 -35.45
CA ASP A 177 -7.31 -10.03 -36.06
C ASP A 177 -8.68 -9.89 -36.75
N PHE A 178 -9.59 -9.09 -36.20
CA PHE A 178 -10.84 -8.73 -36.86
C PHE A 178 -10.61 -8.01 -38.18
N LEU A 179 -9.76 -6.97 -38.17
CA LEU A 179 -9.45 -6.20 -39.36
C LEU A 179 -8.73 -7.07 -40.41
N ALA A 180 -7.81 -7.94 -39.98
CA ALA A 180 -7.12 -8.88 -40.86
C ALA A 180 -8.09 -9.91 -41.49
N ALA A 181 -9.16 -10.26 -40.79
CA ALA A 181 -10.24 -11.10 -41.31
C ALA A 181 -11.23 -10.33 -42.22
N GLY A 182 -10.99 -9.05 -42.49
CA GLY A 182 -11.86 -8.19 -43.30
C GLY A 182 -13.12 -7.71 -42.57
N ILE A 183 -13.15 -7.84 -41.24
CA ILE A 183 -14.29 -7.47 -40.42
C ILE A 183 -14.05 -6.09 -39.82
N ASN A 184 -14.87 -5.11 -40.18
CA ASN A 184 -14.69 -3.70 -39.81
C ASN A 184 -15.71 -3.16 -38.79
N CYS A 185 -16.93 -3.69 -38.76
CA CYS A 185 -18.01 -3.26 -37.88
C CYS A 185 -18.97 -4.39 -37.52
N ILE A 186 -19.66 -4.26 -36.38
CA ILE A 186 -20.74 -5.14 -35.94
C ILE A 186 -22.01 -4.32 -35.84
N GLU A 187 -23.10 -4.87 -36.37
CA GLU A 187 -24.44 -4.33 -36.22
C GLU A 187 -25.20 -5.17 -35.20
N TYR A 188 -25.74 -4.52 -34.17
CA TYR A 188 -26.63 -5.17 -33.20
C TYR A 188 -28.04 -5.29 -33.76
N ALA A 189 -28.85 -6.17 -33.17
CA ALA A 189 -30.24 -6.38 -33.58
C ALA A 189 -31.12 -5.11 -33.56
N ASN A 190 -30.70 -4.08 -32.81
CA ASN A 190 -31.36 -2.77 -32.76
C ASN A 190 -30.84 -1.79 -33.84
N GLY A 191 -30.06 -2.25 -34.82
CA GLY A 191 -29.47 -1.45 -35.89
C GLY A 191 -28.25 -0.61 -35.48
N ALA A 192 -27.82 -0.67 -34.20
CA ALA A 192 -26.66 0.08 -33.73
C ALA A 192 -25.36 -0.54 -34.28
N ARG A 193 -24.55 0.28 -34.94
CA ARG A 193 -23.24 -0.13 -35.47
C ARG A 193 -22.11 0.24 -34.53
N HIS A 194 -21.25 -0.73 -34.24
CA HIS A 194 -20.09 -0.60 -33.36
C HIS A 194 -18.80 -0.94 -34.12
N THR A 195 -17.71 -0.25 -33.79
CA THR A 195 -16.37 -0.57 -34.32
C THR A 195 -15.89 -1.90 -33.73
N MET A 196 -14.96 -2.58 -34.41
CA MET A 196 -14.36 -3.80 -33.88
C MET A 196 -13.67 -3.60 -32.54
N GLN A 197 -13.00 -2.47 -32.36
CA GLN A 197 -12.36 -2.13 -31.09
C GLN A 197 -13.37 -1.98 -29.95
N ASP A 198 -14.49 -1.29 -30.20
CA ASP A 198 -15.56 -1.13 -29.22
C ASP A 198 -16.17 -2.50 -28.86
N TYR A 199 -16.46 -3.31 -29.87
CA TYR A 199 -17.01 -4.64 -29.63
C TYR A 199 -16.01 -5.56 -28.90
N ALA A 200 -14.74 -5.59 -29.30
CA ALA A 200 -13.70 -6.40 -28.68
C ALA A 200 -13.52 -6.03 -27.21
N ASP A 201 -13.45 -4.73 -26.89
CA ASP A 201 -13.40 -4.26 -25.51
C ASP A 201 -14.63 -4.71 -24.70
N MET A 202 -15.83 -4.58 -25.28
CA MET A 202 -17.05 -5.03 -24.61
C MET A 202 -17.02 -6.54 -24.33
N ALA A 203 -16.75 -7.33 -25.36
CA ALA A 203 -16.84 -8.78 -25.33
C ALA A 203 -15.78 -9.39 -24.40
N ILE A 204 -14.54 -8.89 -24.43
CA ILE A 204 -13.45 -9.38 -23.56
C ILE A 204 -13.76 -9.02 -22.11
N ARG A 205 -14.12 -7.77 -21.77
CA ARG A 205 -14.49 -7.38 -20.39
C ARG A 205 -15.63 -8.22 -19.84
N THR A 206 -16.69 -8.39 -20.62
CA THR A 206 -17.87 -9.14 -20.19
C THR A 206 -17.56 -10.62 -19.99
N ALA A 207 -16.76 -11.24 -20.86
CA ALA A 207 -16.39 -12.64 -20.71
C ALA A 207 -15.44 -12.89 -19.54
N VAL A 208 -14.39 -12.07 -19.37
CA VAL A 208 -13.50 -12.14 -18.21
C VAL A 208 -14.30 -11.99 -16.91
N LYS A 209 -15.28 -11.08 -16.91
CA LYS A 209 -16.17 -10.90 -15.77
C LYS A 209 -17.01 -12.15 -15.48
N ARG A 210 -17.63 -12.74 -16.49
CA ARG A 210 -18.43 -13.96 -16.34
C ARG A 210 -17.58 -15.14 -15.86
N ALA A 211 -16.41 -15.35 -16.45
CA ALA A 211 -15.48 -16.40 -16.04
C ALA A 211 -15.06 -16.25 -14.56
N TYR A 212 -14.86 -15.02 -14.08
CA TYR A 212 -14.65 -14.76 -12.66
C TYR A 212 -15.86 -15.12 -11.81
N LEU A 213 -17.06 -14.64 -12.15
CA LEU A 213 -18.28 -14.89 -11.37
C LEU A 213 -18.62 -16.39 -11.33
N THR A 214 -18.44 -17.11 -12.44
CA THR A 214 -18.63 -18.56 -12.52
C THR A 214 -17.62 -19.31 -11.63
N GLY A 215 -16.33 -18.97 -11.69
CA GLY A 215 -15.32 -19.63 -10.86
C GLY A 215 -15.51 -19.39 -9.36
N GLU A 216 -15.95 -18.19 -8.97
CA GLU A 216 -16.32 -17.90 -7.57
C GLU A 216 -17.61 -18.62 -7.17
N GLY A 217 -18.56 -18.74 -8.09
CA GLY A 217 -19.83 -19.43 -7.86
C GLY A 217 -19.67 -20.93 -7.63
N GLU A 218 -18.81 -21.60 -8.40
CA GLU A 218 -18.46 -23.01 -8.21
C GLU A 218 -17.86 -23.26 -6.81
N LYS A 219 -17.03 -22.34 -6.29
CA LYS A 219 -16.50 -22.45 -4.91
C LYS A 219 -17.55 -22.25 -3.84
N ARG A 220 -18.44 -21.29 -4.03
CA ARG A 220 -19.61 -21.09 -3.17
C ARG A 220 -20.51 -22.32 -3.12
N GLN A 221 -20.68 -22.99 -4.26
CA GLN A 221 -21.40 -24.26 -4.34
C GLN A 221 -20.68 -25.37 -3.54
N GLU A 222 -19.35 -25.48 -3.63
CA GLU A 222 -18.56 -26.41 -2.79
C GLU A 222 -18.72 -26.13 -1.29
N TRP A 223 -18.83 -24.85 -0.90
CA TRP A 223 -19.03 -24.43 0.49
C TRP A 223 -20.47 -24.50 0.99
N GLY A 224 -21.43 -24.81 0.10
CA GLY A 224 -22.86 -24.81 0.44
C GLY A 224 -23.44 -23.42 0.73
N ILE A 225 -22.80 -22.34 0.26
CA ILE A 225 -23.21 -20.96 0.51
C ILE A 225 -23.68 -20.34 -0.80
N SER A 226 -24.94 -19.90 -0.86
CA SER A 226 -25.52 -19.29 -2.06
C SER A 226 -25.75 -17.78 -1.93
N THR A 227 -25.49 -17.18 -0.78
CA THR A 227 -25.74 -15.75 -0.53
C THR A 227 -24.55 -14.87 -0.89
N VAL A 228 -24.82 -13.76 -1.57
CA VAL A 228 -23.83 -12.78 -2.04
C VAL A 228 -24.26 -11.35 -1.75
N ILE A 229 -23.32 -10.43 -1.64
CA ILE A 229 -23.58 -9.00 -1.50
C ILE A 229 -22.97 -8.24 -2.69
N ILE A 230 -23.76 -7.37 -3.32
CA ILE A 230 -23.25 -6.53 -4.42
C ILE A 230 -22.39 -5.41 -3.84
N ASN A 231 -21.11 -5.36 -4.22
CA ASN A 231 -20.14 -4.45 -3.62
C ASN A 231 -20.53 -2.98 -3.85
N LYS A 232 -20.38 -2.15 -2.81
CA LYS A 232 -20.46 -0.70 -2.92
C LYS A 232 -19.22 -0.16 -3.61
N ARG A 233 -19.42 0.60 -4.68
CA ARG A 233 -18.35 1.22 -5.48
C ARG A 233 -18.71 2.69 -5.69
N GLY A 234 -17.71 3.57 -5.80
CA GLY A 234 -17.96 5.02 -5.81
C GLY A 234 -18.83 5.53 -6.96
N ASN A 235 -18.95 4.80 -8.07
CA ASN A 235 -19.71 5.25 -9.23
C ASN A 235 -20.38 4.08 -9.99
N PRO A 236 -21.44 3.47 -9.42
CA PRO A 236 -22.20 2.42 -10.10
C PRO A 236 -23.04 3.03 -11.23
N CYS A 237 -23.31 2.24 -12.27
CA CYS A 237 -24.17 2.72 -13.36
C CYS A 237 -25.65 2.68 -12.95
N PRO A 238 -26.55 3.37 -13.67
CA PRO A 238 -27.98 3.39 -13.34
C PRO A 238 -28.66 2.01 -13.35
N LYS A 239 -28.15 1.06 -14.15
CA LYS A 239 -28.69 -0.30 -14.21
C LYS A 239 -28.28 -1.17 -13.01
N CYS A 240 -27.10 -0.92 -12.44
CA CYS A 240 -26.57 -1.68 -11.31
C CYS A 240 -26.89 -1.02 -9.96
N LEU A 241 -27.07 0.30 -9.95
CA LEU A 241 -27.35 1.10 -8.76
C LEU A 241 -28.49 0.53 -7.88
N PRO A 242 -29.61 -0.01 -8.42
CA PRO A 242 -30.67 -0.59 -7.60
C PRO A 242 -30.26 -1.82 -6.77
N PHE A 243 -29.15 -2.47 -7.12
CA PHE A 243 -28.70 -3.74 -6.52
C PHE A 243 -27.49 -3.57 -5.60
N VAL A 244 -26.75 -2.46 -5.72
CA VAL A 244 -25.54 -2.21 -4.93
C VAL A 244 -25.87 -2.15 -3.43
N GLY A 245 -25.05 -2.83 -2.62
CA GLY A 245 -25.23 -2.94 -1.17
C GLY A 245 -26.35 -3.89 -0.73
N LYS A 246 -27.04 -4.56 -1.66
CA LYS A 246 -28.06 -5.56 -1.34
C LYS A 246 -27.45 -6.96 -1.28
N ILE A 247 -27.97 -7.73 -0.32
CA ILE A 247 -27.75 -9.17 -0.21
C ILE A 247 -28.71 -9.86 -1.17
N MET A 248 -28.22 -10.88 -1.88
CA MET A 248 -28.92 -11.60 -2.95
C MET A 248 -28.56 -13.09 -2.91
N ILE A 249 -29.41 -13.94 -3.48
CA ILE A 249 -29.13 -15.38 -3.65
C ILE A 249 -28.58 -15.60 -5.07
N ASP A 250 -27.39 -16.18 -5.17
CA ASP A 250 -26.73 -16.57 -6.41
C ASP A 250 -27.26 -17.91 -6.93
N ASP A 251 -28.41 -17.83 -7.58
CA ASP A 251 -29.06 -18.95 -8.28
C ASP A 251 -28.46 -19.24 -9.66
N VAL A 252 -27.50 -18.42 -10.13
CA VAL A 252 -26.93 -18.50 -11.47
C VAL A 252 -25.63 -19.28 -11.50
N TRP A 253 -24.73 -19.01 -10.56
CA TRP A 253 -23.40 -19.64 -10.52
C TRP A 253 -23.19 -20.53 -9.30
N SER A 254 -23.81 -20.22 -8.16
CA SER A 254 -23.68 -21.02 -6.93
C SER A 254 -24.78 -22.05 -6.74
N GLY A 255 -25.84 -22.00 -7.56
CA GLY A 255 -26.94 -22.97 -7.53
C GLY A 255 -27.93 -22.76 -6.38
N GLY A 256 -28.02 -21.54 -5.85
CA GLY A 256 -28.97 -21.18 -4.79
C GLY A 256 -30.45 -21.29 -5.18
N LYS A 257 -31.31 -21.42 -4.17
CA LYS A 257 -32.77 -21.50 -4.31
C LYS A 257 -33.45 -20.38 -3.51
N THR A 258 -34.69 -20.04 -3.86
CA THR A 258 -35.48 -19.05 -3.11
C THR A 258 -35.72 -19.42 -1.64
N SER A 259 -35.56 -20.70 -1.29
CA SER A 259 -35.60 -21.19 0.09
C SER A 259 -34.38 -20.80 0.93
N ASP A 260 -33.28 -20.38 0.31
CA ASP A 260 -32.00 -20.15 0.98
C ASP A 260 -31.96 -18.82 1.75
N GLY A 261 -33.01 -18.00 1.66
CA GLY A 261 -33.16 -16.79 2.47
C GLY A 261 -34.20 -15.81 1.91
N PRO A 262 -34.54 -14.74 2.67
CA PRO A 262 -35.51 -13.72 2.26
C PRO A 262 -34.90 -12.69 1.29
N TYR A 263 -33.98 -13.10 0.42
CA TYR A 263 -33.22 -12.21 -0.46
C TYR A 263 -33.62 -12.39 -1.93
N PRO A 264 -33.52 -11.33 -2.75
CA PRO A 264 -33.79 -11.43 -4.18
C PRO A 264 -32.76 -12.30 -4.92
N LEU A 265 -33.19 -12.93 -6.01
CA LEU A 265 -32.33 -13.75 -6.86
C LEU A 265 -31.41 -12.91 -7.76
N ILE A 266 -30.18 -13.39 -7.98
CA ILE A 266 -29.22 -12.79 -8.92
C ILE A 266 -29.75 -12.86 -10.36
N SER A 267 -30.42 -13.95 -10.76
CA SER A 267 -31.04 -14.06 -12.09
C SER A 267 -32.06 -12.96 -12.36
N SER A 268 -32.86 -12.60 -11.35
CA SER A 268 -33.83 -11.49 -11.41
C SER A 268 -33.13 -10.15 -11.56
N ALA A 269 -32.04 -9.91 -10.84
CA ALA A 269 -31.26 -8.68 -10.98
C ALA A 269 -30.54 -8.59 -12.33
N ILE A 270 -30.03 -9.69 -12.87
CA ILE A 270 -29.44 -9.74 -14.22
C ILE A 270 -30.49 -9.39 -15.27
N SER A 271 -31.69 -9.95 -15.16
CA SER A 271 -32.81 -9.63 -16.06
C SER A 271 -33.20 -8.15 -15.99
N ALA A 272 -33.06 -7.54 -14.82
CA ALA A 272 -33.27 -6.10 -14.61
C ALA A 272 -32.05 -5.21 -14.95
N GLY A 273 -30.92 -5.79 -15.38
CA GLY A 273 -29.78 -5.06 -15.94
C GLY A 273 -28.47 -5.12 -15.15
N LEU A 274 -28.39 -5.87 -14.04
CA LEU A 274 -27.14 -6.15 -13.34
C LEU A 274 -26.18 -6.95 -14.25
N TYR A 275 -24.88 -6.68 -14.16
CA TYR A 275 -23.85 -7.29 -15.02
C TYR A 275 -24.07 -7.11 -16.53
N HIS A 276 -24.66 -5.97 -16.93
CA HIS A 276 -24.75 -5.56 -18.34
C HIS A 276 -23.37 -5.56 -19.06
N PRO A 277 -23.33 -5.49 -20.40
CA PRO A 277 -22.07 -5.39 -21.13
C PRO A 277 -21.15 -4.27 -20.62
N ARG A 278 -19.86 -4.57 -20.41
CA ARG A 278 -18.86 -3.69 -19.73
C ARG A 278 -19.15 -3.33 -18.27
N CYS A 279 -20.05 -4.03 -17.60
CA CYS A 279 -20.31 -3.81 -16.19
C CYS A 279 -19.03 -4.05 -15.39
N ARG A 280 -18.70 -3.09 -14.53
CA ARG A 280 -17.56 -3.23 -13.64
C ARG A 280 -17.96 -3.88 -12.32
N ASP A 281 -19.25 -3.93 -11.96
CA ASP A 281 -19.74 -4.30 -10.62
C ASP A 281 -19.38 -5.74 -10.30
N SER A 282 -19.00 -6.03 -9.07
CA SER A 282 -18.72 -7.37 -8.54
C SER A 282 -19.59 -7.61 -7.32
N HIS A 283 -19.76 -8.87 -6.98
CA HIS A 283 -20.28 -9.28 -5.68
C HIS A 283 -19.20 -10.05 -4.93
N THR A 284 -19.31 -10.07 -3.60
CA THR A 284 -18.57 -10.98 -2.72
C THR A 284 -19.54 -11.95 -2.06
N THR A 285 -19.03 -13.06 -1.54
CA THR A 285 -19.83 -13.97 -0.70
C THR A 285 -20.34 -13.21 0.52
N TYR A 286 -21.60 -13.42 0.87
CA TYR A 286 -22.21 -12.86 2.07
C TYR A 286 -22.32 -13.96 3.12
N PHE A 287 -21.60 -13.79 4.22
CA PHE A 287 -21.72 -14.66 5.39
C PHE A 287 -22.62 -13.98 6.40
N GLU A 288 -23.77 -14.59 6.69
CA GLU A 288 -24.72 -14.07 7.68
C GLU A 288 -24.03 -13.95 9.05
N GLY A 289 -24.20 -12.80 9.73
CA GLY A 289 -23.54 -12.51 11.01
C GLY A 289 -22.08 -12.04 10.96
N ILE A 290 -21.35 -12.29 9.86
CA ILE A 290 -19.92 -11.91 9.70
C ILE A 290 -19.75 -10.74 8.71
N SER A 291 -20.51 -10.74 7.63
CA SER A 291 -20.36 -9.76 6.54
C SER A 291 -21.13 -8.47 6.85
N ALA A 292 -20.42 -7.34 6.91
CA ALA A 292 -21.04 -6.03 7.06
C ALA A 292 -21.75 -5.59 5.75
N SER A 293 -23.03 -5.24 5.84
CA SER A 293 -23.78 -4.66 4.72
C SER A 293 -23.91 -3.14 4.85
N GLU A 294 -23.22 -2.38 4.01
CA GLU A 294 -23.46 -0.94 3.90
C GLU A 294 -24.62 -0.64 2.94
N LYS A 295 -25.67 0.00 3.43
CA LYS A 295 -26.78 0.48 2.59
C LYS A 295 -26.37 1.77 1.86
N LEU A 296 -26.78 1.91 0.60
CA LEU A 296 -26.66 3.17 -0.15
C LEU A 296 -27.44 4.29 0.51
N THR A 297 -26.82 5.45 0.70
CA THR A 297 -27.51 6.66 1.17
C THR A 297 -28.14 7.43 -0.01
N LYS A 298 -29.13 8.29 0.27
CA LYS A 298 -29.72 9.18 -0.75
C LYS A 298 -28.66 10.09 -1.41
N LYS A 299 -27.62 10.47 -0.67
CA LYS A 299 -26.50 11.28 -1.15
C LYS A 299 -25.62 10.51 -2.15
N ASP A 300 -25.42 9.21 -1.91
CA ASP A 300 -24.64 8.34 -2.81
C ASP A 300 -25.33 8.18 -4.16
N VAL A 301 -26.66 8.04 -4.16
CA VAL A 301 -27.50 7.94 -5.37
C VAL A 301 -27.39 9.21 -6.23
N VAL A 302 -27.59 10.39 -5.62
CA VAL A 302 -27.51 11.68 -6.33
C VAL A 302 -26.12 11.94 -6.89
N THR A 303 -25.08 11.55 -6.15
CA THR A 303 -23.68 11.70 -6.58
C THR A 303 -23.38 10.78 -7.77
N ALA A 304 -23.79 9.51 -7.70
CA ALA A 304 -23.63 8.55 -8.79
C ALA A 304 -24.34 9.00 -10.07
N GLU A 305 -25.56 9.54 -9.98
CA GLU A 305 -26.30 10.06 -11.14
C GLU A 305 -25.58 11.25 -11.81
N LYS A 306 -25.09 12.19 -11.01
CA LYS A 306 -24.31 13.34 -11.50
C LYS A 306 -23.02 12.90 -12.19
N ASP A 307 -22.31 11.97 -11.59
CA ASP A 307 -21.06 11.45 -12.14
C ASP A 307 -21.28 10.67 -13.43
N GLN A 308 -22.35 9.87 -13.51
CA GLN A 308 -22.74 9.15 -14.72
C GLN A 308 -23.11 10.08 -15.86
N ARG A 309 -23.95 11.10 -15.62
CA ARG A 309 -24.33 12.09 -16.63
C ARG A 309 -23.09 12.77 -17.22
N THR A 310 -22.15 13.10 -16.36
CA THR A 310 -20.92 13.78 -16.76
C THR A 310 -19.95 12.82 -17.49
N LEU A 311 -19.83 11.56 -17.06
CA LEU A 311 -19.07 10.53 -17.79
C LEU A 311 -19.64 10.25 -19.20
N GLN A 312 -20.96 10.24 -19.35
CA GLN A 312 -21.61 10.04 -20.65
C GLN A 312 -21.31 11.19 -21.61
N GLN A 313 -21.33 12.43 -21.12
CA GLN A 313 -20.97 13.61 -21.89
C GLN A 313 -19.51 13.58 -22.34
N ASP A 314 -18.59 13.18 -21.46
CA ASP A 314 -17.16 13.11 -21.80
C ASP A 314 -16.87 12.04 -22.85
N LYS A 315 -17.45 10.84 -22.69
CA LYS A 315 -17.36 9.77 -23.70
C LYS A 315 -17.96 10.19 -25.04
N TYR A 316 -19.01 11.02 -25.03
CA TYR A 316 -19.58 11.55 -26.26
C TYR A 316 -18.59 12.49 -26.97
N VAL A 317 -17.97 13.42 -26.24
CA VAL A 317 -16.96 14.35 -26.79
C VAL A 317 -15.77 13.58 -27.34
N GLU A 318 -15.27 12.59 -26.61
CA GLU A 318 -14.19 11.69 -27.04
C GLU A 318 -14.51 10.99 -28.37
N ARG A 319 -15.68 10.34 -28.47
CA ARG A 319 -16.09 9.65 -29.70
C ARG A 319 -16.21 10.60 -30.89
N GLN A 320 -16.67 11.84 -30.68
CA GLN A 320 -16.75 12.83 -31.75
C GLN A 320 -15.36 13.30 -32.19
N ALA A 321 -14.43 13.53 -31.26
CA ALA A 321 -13.05 13.87 -31.59
C ALA A 321 -12.39 12.79 -32.44
N GLU A 322 -12.48 11.52 -32.02
CA GLU A 322 -11.94 10.39 -32.77
C GLU A 322 -12.59 10.21 -34.14
N LYS A 323 -13.91 10.43 -34.25
CA LYS A 323 -14.62 10.40 -35.53
C LYS A 323 -14.02 11.41 -36.51
N TYR A 324 -13.86 12.67 -36.08
CA TYR A 324 -13.30 13.71 -36.95
C TYR A 324 -11.81 13.50 -37.24
N GLY A 325 -11.03 12.98 -36.29
CA GLY A 325 -9.63 12.60 -36.55
C GLY A 325 -9.50 11.49 -37.60
N ARG A 326 -10.41 10.49 -37.61
CA ARG A 326 -10.45 9.48 -38.69
C ARG A 326 -10.84 10.10 -40.03
N LEU A 327 -11.85 10.97 -40.05
CA LEU A 327 -12.29 11.63 -41.28
C LEU A 327 -11.18 12.53 -41.86
N GLU A 328 -10.41 13.20 -41.01
CA GLU A 328 -9.21 13.94 -41.42
C GLU A 328 -8.14 13.01 -42.02
N ALA A 329 -7.79 11.93 -41.32
CA ALA A 329 -6.72 11.03 -41.75
C ALA A 329 -7.02 10.32 -43.09
N TYR A 330 -8.30 10.00 -43.35
CA TYR A 330 -8.71 9.20 -44.50
C TYR A 330 -9.48 9.96 -45.59
N SER A 331 -9.72 11.27 -45.43
CA SER A 331 -10.24 12.09 -46.53
C SER A 331 -9.18 12.19 -47.63
N LEU A 332 -9.59 12.21 -48.90
CA LEU A 332 -8.70 12.51 -50.02
C LEU A 332 -8.69 14.00 -50.37
N ASP A 333 -9.79 14.69 -50.09
CA ASP A 333 -9.99 16.11 -50.35
C ASP A 333 -9.36 16.98 -49.26
N SER A 334 -8.57 17.98 -49.67
CA SER A 334 -7.77 18.82 -48.77
C SER A 334 -8.61 19.75 -47.90
N GLU A 335 -9.73 20.26 -48.42
CA GLU A 335 -10.63 21.15 -47.69
C GLU A 335 -11.38 20.38 -46.58
N ASN A 336 -11.80 19.15 -46.88
CA ASN A 336 -12.37 18.24 -45.90
C ASN A 336 -11.36 17.83 -44.83
N LYS A 337 -10.09 17.57 -45.18
CA LYS A 337 -9.03 17.31 -44.18
C LYS A 337 -8.91 18.46 -43.20
N GLU A 338 -8.81 19.69 -43.69
CA GLU A 338 -8.66 20.88 -42.83
C GLU A 338 -9.90 21.10 -41.95
N THR A 339 -11.10 20.94 -42.53
CA THR A 339 -12.37 21.09 -41.81
C THR A 339 -12.53 20.05 -40.70
N TYR A 340 -12.19 18.78 -40.97
CA TYR A 340 -12.25 17.71 -39.98
C TYR A 340 -11.15 17.85 -38.92
N GLY A 341 -9.95 18.27 -39.30
CA GLY A 341 -8.86 18.58 -38.36
C GLY A 341 -9.23 19.68 -37.37
N LYS A 342 -9.81 20.79 -37.85
CA LYS A 342 -10.33 21.87 -36.99
C LYS A 342 -11.39 21.37 -35.99
N LYS A 343 -12.32 20.53 -36.43
CA LYS A 343 -13.37 19.95 -35.57
C LYS A 343 -12.79 18.96 -34.55
N SER A 344 -11.86 18.12 -34.97
CA SER A 344 -11.15 17.17 -34.11
C SER A 344 -10.36 17.89 -33.01
N ALA A 345 -9.59 18.91 -33.39
CA ALA A 345 -8.80 19.74 -32.47
C ALA A 345 -9.70 20.46 -31.45
N THR A 346 -10.79 21.09 -31.90
CA THR A 346 -11.75 21.78 -31.02
C THR A 346 -12.36 20.85 -29.98
N LEU A 347 -12.77 19.64 -30.38
CA LEU A 347 -13.36 18.66 -29.47
C LEU A 347 -12.32 18.05 -28.52
N THR A 348 -11.09 17.85 -29.01
CA THR A 348 -9.95 17.41 -28.19
C THR A 348 -9.59 18.46 -27.15
N GLN A 349 -9.57 19.74 -27.52
CA GLN A 349 -9.37 20.85 -26.59
C GLN A 349 -10.48 20.92 -25.53
N ARG A 350 -11.75 20.84 -25.92
CA ARG A 350 -12.88 20.78 -24.98
C ARG A 350 -12.80 19.58 -24.03
N ARG A 351 -12.33 18.42 -24.52
CA ARG A 351 -12.06 17.23 -23.69
C ARG A 351 -10.96 17.51 -22.68
N VAL A 352 -9.85 18.12 -23.12
CA VAL A 352 -8.73 18.51 -22.25
C VAL A 352 -9.18 19.53 -21.21
N GLU A 353 -9.98 20.54 -21.57
CA GLU A 353 -10.54 21.53 -20.65
C GLU A 353 -11.48 20.90 -19.62
N ARG A 354 -12.37 19.98 -20.03
CA ARG A 354 -13.24 19.22 -19.10
C ARG A 354 -12.46 18.28 -18.20
N MET A 355 -11.43 17.62 -18.74
CA MET A 355 -10.51 16.81 -17.94
C MET A 355 -9.69 17.67 -16.99
N ARG A 356 -9.24 18.87 -17.37
CA ARG A 356 -8.53 19.83 -16.51
C ARG A 356 -9.45 20.37 -15.41
N ALA A 357 -10.70 20.70 -15.73
CA ALA A 357 -11.72 21.10 -14.76
C ALA A 357 -12.05 19.97 -13.75
N ARG A 358 -11.87 18.70 -14.16
CA ARG A 358 -12.03 17.51 -13.29
C ARG A 358 -10.76 17.08 -12.56
N LYS A 359 -9.57 17.29 -13.13
CA LYS A 359 -8.28 16.81 -12.58
C LYS A 359 -7.46 17.88 -11.86
N ASN A 360 -7.65 19.17 -12.08
CA ASN A 360 -6.86 20.21 -11.42
C ASN A 360 -7.76 21.26 -10.75
N SER A 361 -8.31 20.91 -9.59
CA SER A 361 -8.80 21.92 -8.62
C SER A 361 -7.72 22.93 -8.26
N VAL A 362 -6.45 22.53 -8.31
CA VAL A 362 -5.27 23.38 -8.02
C VAL A 362 -5.09 24.50 -9.05
N SER A 363 -5.24 24.24 -10.36
CA SER A 363 -5.04 25.30 -11.37
C SER A 363 -6.16 26.33 -11.32
N THR A 364 -7.42 25.88 -11.20
CA THR A 364 -8.57 26.78 -11.04
C THR A 364 -8.47 27.57 -9.73
N TYR A 365 -8.03 26.93 -8.64
CA TYR A 365 -7.73 27.61 -7.38
C TYR A 365 -6.65 28.68 -7.56
N ARG A 366 -5.53 28.35 -8.24
CA ARG A 366 -4.44 29.30 -8.52
C ARG A 366 -4.91 30.48 -9.34
N GLU A 367 -5.68 30.24 -10.40
CA GLU A 367 -6.24 31.30 -11.25
C GLU A 367 -7.15 32.24 -10.46
N MET A 368 -8.11 31.70 -9.70
CA MET A 368 -8.99 32.51 -8.84
C MET A 368 -8.20 33.28 -7.77
N ARG A 369 -7.18 32.64 -7.20
CA ARG A 369 -6.29 33.27 -6.22
C ARG A 369 -5.50 34.43 -6.84
N MET A 370 -4.91 34.22 -8.02
CA MET A 370 -4.18 35.25 -8.77
C MET A 370 -5.09 36.42 -9.14
N GLN A 371 -6.30 36.14 -9.63
CA GLN A 371 -7.30 37.16 -9.95
C GLN A 371 -7.68 37.98 -8.71
N ARG A 372 -7.97 37.31 -7.58
CA ARG A 372 -8.27 37.98 -6.31
C ARG A 372 -7.11 38.87 -5.85
N ASP A 373 -5.88 38.37 -5.93
CA ASP A 373 -4.69 39.09 -5.45
C ASP A 373 -4.36 40.30 -6.35
N ALA A 374 -4.57 40.17 -7.67
CA ALA A 374 -4.49 41.28 -8.61
C ALA A 374 -5.54 42.36 -8.31
N LEU A 375 -6.81 41.97 -8.13
CA LEU A 375 -7.88 42.89 -7.76
C LEU A 375 -7.58 43.62 -6.46
N LYS A 376 -7.04 42.92 -5.44
CA LYS A 376 -6.62 43.55 -4.18
C LYS A 376 -5.55 44.62 -4.40
N SER A 377 -4.54 44.33 -5.22
CA SER A 377 -3.49 45.31 -5.54
C SER A 377 -4.05 46.52 -6.29
N GLU A 378 -4.96 46.30 -7.24
CA GLU A 378 -5.63 47.38 -7.98
C GLU A 378 -6.49 48.23 -7.05
N THR A 379 -7.26 47.61 -6.15
CA THR A 379 -8.08 48.34 -5.16
C THR A 379 -7.22 49.19 -4.22
N ALA A 380 -6.06 48.69 -3.78
CA ALA A 380 -5.15 49.46 -2.93
C ALA A 380 -4.60 50.70 -3.67
N ALA A 381 -4.23 50.55 -4.94
CA ALA A 381 -3.77 51.68 -5.76
C ALA A 381 -4.89 52.71 -6.03
N LEU A 382 -6.12 52.24 -6.22
CA LEU A 382 -7.30 53.11 -6.37
C LEU A 382 -7.62 53.85 -5.07
N GLU A 383 -7.45 53.22 -3.91
CA GLU A 383 -7.66 53.83 -2.60
C GLU A 383 -6.71 55.01 -2.37
N GLU A 384 -5.42 54.84 -2.72
CA GLU A 384 -4.43 55.93 -2.64
C GLU A 384 -4.75 57.08 -3.60
N ARG A 385 -5.19 56.79 -4.83
CA ARG A 385 -5.66 57.82 -5.76
C ARG A 385 -6.91 58.54 -5.24
N ARG A 386 -7.86 57.81 -4.63
CA ARG A 386 -9.05 58.41 -4.02
C ARG A 386 -8.66 59.40 -2.93
N LYS A 387 -7.76 59.02 -2.02
CA LYS A 387 -7.26 59.90 -0.95
C LYS A 387 -6.58 61.16 -1.52
N ALA A 388 -5.82 61.03 -2.61
CA ALA A 388 -5.19 62.17 -3.27
C ALA A 388 -6.23 63.15 -3.83
N TYR A 389 -7.27 62.66 -4.50
CA TYR A 389 -8.36 63.51 -5.00
C TYR A 389 -9.17 64.16 -3.86
N GLU A 390 -9.40 63.45 -2.75
CA GLU A 390 -10.05 63.99 -1.57
C GLU A 390 -9.23 65.14 -0.95
N LEU A 391 -7.90 64.98 -0.89
CA LEU A 391 -6.98 66.02 -0.41
C LEU A 391 -6.97 67.24 -1.35
N GLU A 392 -6.86 67.02 -2.66
CA GLU A 392 -6.90 68.08 -3.66
C GLU A 392 -8.20 68.89 -3.59
N PHE A 393 -9.33 68.22 -3.41
CA PHE A 393 -10.61 68.89 -3.20
C PHE A 393 -10.63 69.72 -1.89
N MET A 394 -10.08 69.19 -0.79
CA MET A 394 -10.01 69.94 0.48
C MET A 394 -9.12 71.19 0.38
N GLU A 395 -8.04 71.14 -0.39
CA GLU A 395 -7.09 72.24 -0.52
C GLU A 395 -7.53 73.32 -1.52
N SER A 396 -8.17 72.91 -2.63
CA SER A 396 -8.46 73.80 -3.77
C SER A 396 -9.95 74.05 -4.01
N SER A 397 -10.85 73.30 -3.37
CA SER A 397 -12.29 73.26 -3.68
C SER A 397 -12.60 72.89 -5.14
N ASP A 398 -11.69 72.21 -5.85
CA ASP A 398 -11.92 71.75 -7.22
C ASP A 398 -13.01 70.67 -7.28
N MET A 399 -14.15 71.02 -7.89
CA MET A 399 -15.29 70.12 -8.07
C MET A 399 -14.99 68.94 -8.99
N ASP A 400 -13.99 69.02 -9.87
CA ASP A 400 -13.55 67.87 -10.67
C ASP A 400 -12.82 66.82 -9.82
N ALA A 401 -12.00 67.25 -8.87
CA ALA A 401 -11.36 66.37 -7.88
C ALA A 401 -12.42 65.66 -7.01
N ALA A 402 -13.46 66.38 -6.56
CA ALA A 402 -14.58 65.78 -5.83
C ALA A 402 -15.32 64.70 -6.64
N ARG A 403 -15.54 64.93 -7.95
CA ARG A 403 -16.16 63.96 -8.85
C ARG A 403 -15.29 62.70 -9.00
N LYS A 404 -13.99 62.86 -9.26
CA LYS A 404 -13.02 61.76 -9.38
C LYS A 404 -12.92 60.93 -8.11
N ALA A 405 -12.94 61.55 -6.93
CA ALA A 405 -12.97 60.86 -5.64
C ALA A 405 -14.22 59.98 -5.49
N LYS A 406 -15.40 60.50 -5.86
CA LYS A 406 -16.67 59.78 -5.82
C LYS A 406 -16.69 58.59 -6.79
N GLU A 407 -16.20 58.77 -8.01
CA GLU A 407 -16.08 57.70 -9.01
C GLU A 407 -15.12 56.59 -8.55
N ALA A 408 -13.94 56.97 -8.02
CA ALA A 408 -12.99 56.03 -7.46
C ALA A 408 -13.61 55.22 -6.31
N LYS A 409 -14.36 55.87 -5.41
CA LYS A 409 -15.09 55.20 -4.31
C LYS A 409 -16.05 54.13 -4.81
N ALA A 410 -16.89 54.45 -5.80
CA ALA A 410 -17.83 53.50 -6.38
C ALA A 410 -17.12 52.30 -7.04
N LEU A 411 -16.00 52.55 -7.72
CA LEU A 411 -15.20 51.49 -8.34
C LEU A 411 -14.52 50.58 -7.29
N ILE A 412 -14.06 51.15 -6.18
CA ILE A 412 -13.51 50.42 -5.04
C ILE A 412 -14.59 49.51 -4.42
N GLU A 413 -15.80 50.02 -4.20
CA GLU A 413 -16.93 49.23 -3.69
C GLU A 413 -17.25 48.03 -4.61
N ALA A 414 -17.31 48.26 -5.92
CA ALA A 414 -17.54 47.20 -6.91
C ALA A 414 -16.44 46.14 -6.91
N LYS A 415 -15.16 46.55 -6.90
CA LYS A 415 -14.03 45.61 -6.85
C LYS A 415 -13.96 44.85 -5.53
N ASN A 416 -14.30 45.48 -4.40
CA ASN A 416 -14.37 44.81 -3.10
C ASN A 416 -15.45 43.72 -3.08
N ALA A 417 -16.58 43.93 -3.74
CA ALA A 417 -17.61 42.91 -3.90
C ALA A 417 -17.10 41.70 -4.72
N GLU A 418 -16.36 41.94 -5.80
CA GLU A 418 -15.72 40.88 -6.59
C GLU A 418 -14.67 40.11 -5.78
N ILE A 419 -13.83 40.81 -5.02
CA ILE A 419 -12.84 40.21 -4.11
C ILE A 419 -13.54 39.32 -3.07
N ALA A 420 -14.66 39.77 -2.50
CA ALA A 420 -15.43 38.99 -1.53
C ALA A 420 -15.98 37.70 -2.16
N ALA A 421 -16.58 37.78 -3.35
CA ALA A 421 -17.12 36.62 -4.07
C ALA A 421 -16.03 35.61 -4.45
N LEU A 422 -14.85 36.06 -4.89
CA LEU A 422 -13.70 35.18 -5.15
C LEU A 422 -13.16 34.57 -3.86
N THR A 423 -13.10 35.33 -2.77
CA THR A 423 -12.63 34.85 -1.47
C THR A 423 -13.52 33.73 -0.93
N GLU A 424 -14.84 33.87 -1.02
CA GLU A 424 -15.79 32.82 -0.61
C GLU A 424 -15.56 31.50 -1.38
N LYS A 425 -15.43 31.58 -2.71
CA LYS A 425 -15.14 30.41 -3.56
C LYS A 425 -13.82 29.74 -3.20
N ILE A 426 -12.77 30.55 -2.99
CA ILE A 426 -11.44 30.07 -2.59
C ILE A 426 -11.53 29.35 -1.24
N THR A 427 -12.16 29.95 -0.24
CA THR A 427 -12.31 29.35 1.10
C THR A 427 -13.10 28.04 1.05
N ALA A 428 -14.19 27.99 0.28
CA ALA A 428 -14.94 26.75 0.08
C ALA A 428 -14.08 25.62 -0.51
N MET A 429 -13.21 25.93 -1.48
CA MET A 429 -12.27 24.95 -2.04
C MET A 429 -11.22 24.50 -1.04
N GLN A 430 -10.67 25.41 -0.23
CA GLN A 430 -9.69 25.08 0.81
C GLN A 430 -10.30 24.15 1.86
N GLU A 431 -11.52 24.43 2.32
CA GLU A 431 -12.23 23.60 3.29
C GLU A 431 -12.52 22.20 2.76
N LEU A 432 -13.00 22.10 1.53
CA LEU A 432 -13.27 20.81 0.89
C LEU A 432 -11.98 20.01 0.72
N LYS A 433 -10.89 20.66 0.30
CA LYS A 433 -9.59 20.02 0.13
C LYS A 433 -9.00 19.55 1.46
N ALA A 434 -9.09 20.37 2.51
CA ALA A 434 -8.59 20.03 3.83
C ALA A 434 -9.30 18.79 4.39
N LYS A 435 -10.65 18.76 4.32
CA LYS A 435 -11.44 17.60 4.77
C LYS A 435 -11.12 16.33 3.98
N ALA A 436 -11.03 16.44 2.65
CA ALA A 436 -10.69 15.31 1.80
C ALA A 436 -9.29 14.74 2.12
N ALA A 437 -8.31 15.61 2.39
CA ALA A 437 -6.97 15.19 2.79
C ALA A 437 -6.96 14.57 4.20
N GLU A 438 -7.69 15.14 5.17
CA GLU A 438 -7.87 14.56 6.51
C GLU A 438 -8.44 13.13 6.42
N GLU A 439 -9.54 12.96 5.68
CA GLU A 439 -10.18 11.65 5.46
C GLU A 439 -9.24 10.67 4.75
N HIS A 440 -8.51 11.13 3.73
CA HIS A 440 -7.54 10.31 2.99
C HIS A 440 -6.41 9.82 3.91
N LEU A 441 -5.79 10.72 4.67
CA LEU A 441 -4.65 10.40 5.53
C LEU A 441 -5.05 9.44 6.66
N VAL A 442 -6.26 9.56 7.20
CA VAL A 442 -6.77 8.64 8.24
C VAL A 442 -7.20 7.30 7.64
N SER A 443 -8.02 7.29 6.59
CA SER A 443 -8.55 6.05 6.00
C SER A 443 -7.46 5.17 5.38
N ASN A 444 -6.40 5.78 4.88
CA ASN A 444 -5.23 5.05 4.39
C ASN A 444 -4.24 4.67 5.49
N GLY A 445 -4.51 4.99 6.76
CA GLY A 445 -3.65 4.61 7.89
C GLY A 445 -2.28 5.30 7.85
N ILE A 446 -2.21 6.54 7.38
CA ILE A 446 -0.97 7.35 7.32
C ILE A 446 -0.77 8.08 8.65
N ALA A 447 -1.86 8.54 9.25
CA ALA A 447 -1.90 9.01 10.62
C ALA A 447 -3.22 8.58 11.27
N LYS A 448 -3.23 8.32 12.58
CA LYS A 448 -4.49 7.92 13.26
C LYS A 448 -5.48 9.07 13.36
N ARG A 449 -5.00 10.31 13.50
CA ARG A 449 -5.82 11.52 13.59
C ARG A 449 -5.18 12.65 12.80
N VAL A 450 -5.98 13.38 12.02
CA VAL A 450 -5.51 14.52 11.24
C VAL A 450 -6.48 15.68 11.38
N LYS A 451 -5.95 16.88 11.59
CA LYS A 451 -6.70 18.14 11.61
C LYS A 451 -5.88 19.24 10.94
N LEU A 452 -6.30 19.65 9.76
CA LEU A 452 -5.67 20.71 8.96
C LEU A 452 -6.41 22.04 9.13
N SER A 453 -5.78 23.13 8.70
CA SER A 453 -6.47 24.42 8.66
C SER A 453 -7.41 24.49 7.47
N LYS A 454 -8.66 24.86 7.72
CA LYS A 454 -9.66 25.21 6.71
C LYS A 454 -9.23 26.33 5.76
N ALA A 455 -8.30 27.17 6.20
CA ALA A 455 -7.79 28.30 5.43
C ALA A 455 -6.38 28.03 4.86
N MET A 456 -5.89 26.78 4.92
CA MET A 456 -4.64 26.37 4.29
C MET A 456 -4.79 26.38 2.77
N SER A 457 -3.76 26.80 2.04
CA SER A 457 -3.75 26.78 0.58
C SER A 457 -3.87 25.35 0.05
N VAL A 458 -4.52 25.19 -1.10
CA VAL A 458 -4.70 23.87 -1.73
C VAL A 458 -3.34 23.23 -2.04
N GLU A 459 -2.35 24.02 -2.46
CA GLU A 459 -0.98 23.56 -2.74
C GLU A 459 -0.31 22.98 -1.51
N ALA A 460 -0.37 23.71 -0.38
CA ALA A 460 0.18 23.23 0.88
C ALA A 460 -0.45 21.90 1.32
N ILE A 461 -1.78 21.76 1.19
CA ILE A 461 -2.48 20.51 1.53
C ILE A 461 -2.03 19.37 0.62
N ASP A 462 -1.91 19.62 -0.69
CA ASP A 462 -1.44 18.63 -1.67
C ASP A 462 0.01 18.19 -1.39
N GLU A 463 0.91 19.12 -1.07
CA GLU A 463 2.29 18.81 -0.71
C GLU A 463 2.36 17.94 0.55
N ILE A 464 1.65 18.33 1.62
CA ILE A 464 1.58 17.57 2.87
C ILE A 464 1.06 16.15 2.60
N GLN A 465 -0.05 16.03 1.89
CA GLN A 465 -0.66 14.73 1.58
C GLN A 465 0.31 13.85 0.76
N THR A 466 0.88 14.40 -0.31
CA THR A 466 1.76 13.67 -1.23
C THR A 466 3.01 13.16 -0.54
N VAL A 467 3.64 13.99 0.29
CA VAL A 467 4.84 13.59 1.04
C VAL A 467 4.52 12.48 2.04
N LEU A 468 3.43 12.61 2.79
CA LEU A 468 3.06 11.60 3.78
C LEU A 468 2.63 10.26 3.14
N ASP A 469 1.96 10.32 1.99
CA ASP A 469 1.69 9.15 1.14
C ASP A 469 3.01 8.49 0.71
N ASP A 470 4.00 9.25 0.21
CA ASP A 470 5.30 8.71 -0.21
C ASP A 470 6.04 8.04 0.96
N LEU A 471 6.12 8.71 2.11
CA LEU A 471 6.83 8.19 3.29
C LEU A 471 6.19 6.90 3.82
N VAL A 472 4.87 6.87 4.01
CA VAL A 472 4.20 5.73 4.65
C VAL A 472 3.86 4.64 3.64
N LYS A 473 3.22 4.98 2.51
CA LYS A 473 2.73 3.97 1.55
C LYS A 473 3.80 3.46 0.62
N LYS A 474 4.59 4.36 0.03
CA LYS A 474 5.59 3.97 -0.97
C LYS A 474 6.87 3.46 -0.32
N ARG A 475 7.33 4.14 0.74
CA ARG A 475 8.58 3.80 1.44
C ARG A 475 8.38 2.87 2.63
N GLY A 476 7.14 2.55 3.00
CA GLY A 476 6.82 1.61 4.07
C GLY A 476 7.23 2.07 5.46
N LEU A 477 7.32 3.39 5.70
CA LEU A 477 7.66 3.93 7.01
C LEU A 477 6.43 3.95 7.95
N PRO A 478 6.63 3.97 9.28
CA PRO A 478 5.53 3.89 10.24
C PRO A 478 4.53 5.06 10.18
N PRO A 479 3.24 4.82 10.51
CA PRO A 479 2.26 5.90 10.54
C PRO A 479 2.46 6.84 11.74
N LEU A 480 1.99 8.08 11.59
CA LEU A 480 2.01 9.09 12.66
C LEU A 480 0.85 8.87 13.66
N GLU A 481 1.04 9.25 14.92
CA GLU A 481 -0.05 9.22 15.91
C GLU A 481 -1.09 10.30 15.61
N ALA A 482 -0.63 11.53 15.35
CA ALA A 482 -1.50 12.62 14.94
C ALA A 482 -0.77 13.71 14.15
N ILE A 483 -1.54 14.41 13.32
CA ILE A 483 -1.13 15.64 12.62
C ILE A 483 -2.15 16.72 12.95
N GLU A 484 -1.72 17.85 13.49
CA GLU A 484 -2.62 18.92 13.90
C GLU A 484 -2.09 20.31 13.51
N TYR A 485 -2.89 21.09 12.80
CA TYR A 485 -2.63 22.52 12.62
C TYR A 485 -2.88 23.26 13.94
N ASN A 486 -1.80 23.69 14.58
CA ASN A 486 -1.84 24.41 15.85
C ASN A 486 -0.67 25.40 15.98
N PRO A 487 -0.81 26.64 15.48
CA PRO A 487 0.26 27.65 15.52
C PRO A 487 0.74 28.03 16.92
N ALA A 488 -0.10 27.85 17.95
CA ALA A 488 0.28 28.15 19.33
C ALA A 488 1.33 27.16 19.87
N LYS A 489 1.33 25.93 19.36
CA LYS A 489 2.24 24.86 19.80
C LYS A 489 3.58 24.83 19.05
N THR A 490 3.73 25.56 17.94
CA THR A 490 4.98 25.57 17.16
C THR A 490 5.92 26.75 17.49
N MET A 491 5.54 27.64 18.42
CA MET A 491 6.36 28.78 18.86
C MET A 491 7.07 29.55 17.72
N SER A 492 6.34 29.85 16.65
CA SER A 492 6.80 30.51 15.39
C SER A 492 7.55 29.64 14.36
N ALA A 493 7.89 28.39 14.70
CA ALA A 493 8.38 27.41 13.73
C ALA A 493 7.31 27.06 12.69
N ALA A 494 7.76 26.58 11.52
CA ALA A 494 6.86 26.16 10.45
C ALA A 494 6.07 24.91 10.84
N ALA A 495 6.71 23.95 11.47
CA ALA A 495 6.08 22.81 12.12
C ALA A 495 6.94 22.40 13.34
N GLN A 496 6.43 21.46 14.14
CA GLN A 496 7.15 20.87 15.25
C GLN A 496 6.58 19.50 15.60
N TYR A 497 7.43 18.49 15.71
CA TYR A 497 7.07 17.17 16.24
C TYR A 497 7.26 17.12 17.76
N ASN A 498 6.19 16.82 18.50
CA ASN A 498 6.24 16.65 19.95
C ASN A 498 6.42 15.18 20.32
N TRP A 499 7.46 14.89 21.11
CA TRP A 499 7.84 13.54 21.46
C TRP A 499 6.95 12.90 22.52
N GLN A 500 6.30 13.71 23.37
CA GLN A 500 5.48 13.22 24.48
C GLN A 500 4.12 12.70 24.00
N ASP A 501 3.43 13.51 23.20
CA ASP A 501 2.12 13.17 22.63
C ASP A 501 2.19 12.58 21.22
N LYS A 502 3.41 12.47 20.66
CA LYS A 502 3.72 11.91 19.33
C LYS A 502 2.99 12.61 18.19
N THR A 503 2.62 13.88 18.39
CA THR A 503 1.85 14.68 17.43
C THR A 503 2.77 15.60 16.63
N MET A 504 2.56 15.64 15.32
CA MET A 504 3.17 16.63 14.43
C MET A 504 2.27 17.87 14.39
N TYR A 505 2.75 18.99 14.92
CA TYR A 505 2.05 20.27 14.90
C TYR A 505 2.47 21.10 13.69
N LEU A 506 1.50 21.48 12.86
CA LEU A 506 1.69 22.39 11.74
C LEU A 506 1.45 23.84 12.20
N GLY A 507 2.43 24.71 11.95
CA GLY A 507 2.44 26.11 12.37
C GLY A 507 1.86 27.05 11.33
N GLY A 508 1.71 28.33 11.68
CA GLY A 508 1.09 29.34 10.79
C GLY A 508 1.80 29.53 9.44
N ARG A 509 3.10 29.23 9.36
CA ARG A 509 3.88 29.32 8.12
C ARG A 509 3.57 28.23 7.10
N THR A 510 2.92 27.14 7.50
CA THR A 510 2.46 26.06 6.60
C THR A 510 1.11 26.36 5.94
N LYS A 511 0.50 27.51 6.25
CA LYS A 511 -0.82 27.87 5.72
C LYS A 511 -0.79 28.17 4.22
N ASP A 512 0.36 28.55 3.66
CA ASP A 512 0.48 29.00 2.26
C ASP A 512 1.84 28.64 1.67
N GLY A 513 1.85 27.66 0.76
CA GLY A 513 3.09 27.12 0.16
C GLY A 513 3.91 28.15 -0.61
N LEU A 514 3.24 28.98 -1.42
CA LEU A 514 3.91 30.01 -2.23
C LEU A 514 4.52 31.10 -1.35
N LYS A 515 3.82 31.49 -0.27
CA LYS A 515 4.36 32.45 0.69
C LYS A 515 5.55 31.87 1.44
N PHE A 516 5.47 30.61 1.86
CA PHE A 516 6.57 29.92 2.53
C PHE A 516 7.84 29.91 1.66
N GLU A 517 7.71 29.54 0.39
CA GLU A 517 8.82 29.49 -0.56
C GLU A 517 9.47 30.87 -0.75
N LYS A 518 8.66 31.94 -0.87
CA LYS A 518 9.15 33.32 -0.96
C LYS A 518 9.91 33.74 0.31
N ASP A 519 9.31 33.54 1.48
CA ASP A 519 9.92 33.91 2.77
C ASP A 519 11.25 33.15 2.99
N ARG A 520 11.33 31.90 2.50
CA ARG A 520 12.55 31.08 2.53
C ARG A 520 13.63 31.64 1.60
N LEU A 521 13.29 32.00 0.36
CA LEU A 521 14.23 32.62 -0.59
C LEU A 521 14.82 33.92 -0.05
N ASP A 522 14.00 34.77 0.57
CA ASP A 522 14.47 36.00 1.20
C ASP A 522 15.40 35.72 2.40
N THR A 523 15.11 34.67 3.16
CA THR A 523 15.95 34.24 4.29
C THR A 523 17.31 33.72 3.81
N GLU A 524 17.33 32.94 2.73
CA GLU A 524 18.56 32.42 2.11
C GLU A 524 19.42 33.56 1.54
N LYS A 525 18.79 34.52 0.84
CA LYS A 525 19.49 35.69 0.32
C LYS A 525 20.18 36.47 1.44
N LYS A 526 19.48 36.71 2.55
CA LYS A 526 20.05 37.37 3.74
C LYS A 526 21.20 36.56 4.34
N PHE A 527 21.10 35.22 4.35
CA PHE A 527 22.17 34.35 4.83
C PHE A 527 23.46 34.54 4.02
N HIS A 528 23.37 34.54 2.68
CA HIS A 528 24.52 34.80 1.81
C HIS A 528 25.08 36.22 1.98
N GLU A 529 24.22 37.24 2.01
CA GLU A 529 24.64 38.65 2.20
C GLU A 529 25.39 38.87 3.53
N ILE A 530 24.95 38.23 4.63
CA ILE A 530 25.63 38.32 5.93
C ILE A 530 26.99 37.63 5.87
N ARG A 531 27.11 36.48 5.18
CA ARG A 531 28.38 35.76 5.05
C ARG A 531 29.41 36.54 4.22
N GLU A 532 28.97 37.16 3.13
CA GLU A 532 29.82 38.03 2.30
C GLU A 532 30.30 39.26 3.09
N LYS A 533 29.39 39.95 3.79
CA LYS A 533 29.72 41.17 4.56
C LYS A 533 30.65 40.91 5.75
N ARG A 534 30.60 39.73 6.36
CA ARG A 534 31.45 39.40 7.51
C ARG A 534 32.91 39.12 7.15
N GLY A 535 33.28 38.99 5.86
CA GLY A 535 34.65 38.62 5.46
C GLY A 535 35.11 37.24 5.93
N ASN A 536 34.22 36.48 6.59
CA ASN A 536 34.55 35.25 7.32
C ASN A 536 35.06 34.13 6.41
N VAL A 537 34.68 34.08 5.13
CA VAL A 537 35.10 33.01 4.22
C VAL A 537 36.59 33.14 3.88
N SER A 538 37.03 34.33 3.45
CA SER A 538 38.44 34.60 3.13
C SER A 538 39.36 34.50 4.35
N TYR A 539 38.89 34.96 5.51
CA TYR A 539 39.62 34.81 6.77
C TYR A 539 39.69 33.34 7.18
N ALA A 540 38.56 32.61 7.21
CA ALA A 540 38.55 31.19 7.59
C ALA A 540 39.43 30.32 6.68
N GLU A 541 39.55 30.62 5.38
CA GLU A 541 40.48 29.96 4.47
C GLU A 541 41.95 30.17 4.87
N GLN A 542 42.34 31.40 5.22
CA GLN A 542 43.69 31.71 5.71
C GLN A 542 44.00 30.99 7.02
N TYR A 543 43.11 31.11 8.02
CA TYR A 543 43.28 30.42 9.31
C TYR A 543 43.27 28.90 9.17
N LEU A 544 42.58 28.35 8.16
CA LEU A 544 42.58 26.92 7.88
C LEU A 544 43.96 26.45 7.39
N GLN A 545 44.63 27.24 6.55
CA GLN A 545 46.00 26.92 6.11
C GLN A 545 46.98 26.98 7.28
N GLU A 546 46.87 28.00 8.13
CA GLU A 546 47.68 28.10 9.35
C GLU A 546 47.47 26.91 10.29
N ALA A 547 46.21 26.51 10.52
CA ALA A 547 45.88 25.36 11.37
C ALA A 547 46.40 24.03 10.80
N LYS A 548 46.45 23.87 9.47
CA LYS A 548 47.06 22.71 8.79
C LYS A 548 48.59 22.68 9.00
N GLU A 549 49.25 23.83 8.96
CA GLU A 549 50.67 23.95 9.28
C GLU A 549 50.95 23.66 10.76
N GLU A 550 50.11 24.16 11.68
CA GLU A 550 50.16 23.80 13.11
C GLU A 550 50.08 22.28 13.32
N LEU A 551 49.17 21.60 12.61
CA LEU A 551 49.04 20.14 12.67
C LEU A 551 50.29 19.42 12.15
N ARG A 552 50.91 19.92 11.07
CA ARG A 552 52.17 19.37 10.53
C ARG A 552 53.33 19.51 11.51
N ARG A 553 53.38 20.61 12.26
CA ARG A 553 54.46 20.93 13.22
C ARG A 553 54.23 20.33 14.62
N ALA A 554 53.03 19.81 14.89
CA ALA A 554 52.66 19.26 16.18
C ALA A 554 53.51 18.04 16.58
N LYS A 555 54.16 18.13 17.75
CA LYS A 555 55.08 17.11 18.26
C LYS A 555 54.40 16.15 19.24
N THR A 556 53.42 16.64 19.99
CA THR A 556 52.67 15.84 20.99
C THR A 556 51.33 15.35 20.43
N LYS A 557 50.69 14.41 21.14
CA LYS A 557 49.35 13.91 20.79
C LYS A 557 48.29 14.98 21.05
N GLU A 558 48.50 15.78 22.09
CA GLU A 558 47.67 16.90 22.53
C GLU A 558 47.68 18.02 21.49
N ASP A 559 48.87 18.42 21.00
CA ASP A 559 49.00 19.46 19.98
C ASP A 559 48.30 19.06 18.66
N ARG A 560 48.47 17.80 18.24
CA ARG A 560 47.77 17.27 17.06
C ARG A 560 46.26 17.31 17.24
N HIS A 561 45.77 16.98 18.44
CA HIS A 561 44.35 17.02 18.74
C HIS A 561 43.79 18.45 18.69
N PHE A 562 44.48 19.44 19.26
CA PHE A 562 44.06 20.85 19.22
C PHE A 562 44.09 21.42 17.81
N ALA A 563 45.16 21.17 17.05
CA ALA A 563 45.26 21.61 15.66
C ALA A 563 44.17 20.98 14.79
N GLN A 564 43.90 19.68 14.94
CA GLN A 564 42.81 19.01 14.21
C GLN A 564 41.43 19.58 14.58
N ARG A 565 41.17 19.88 15.87
CA ARG A 565 39.91 20.54 16.28
C ARG A 565 39.73 21.92 15.63
N LYS A 566 40.82 22.68 15.51
CA LYS A 566 40.81 24.00 14.85
C LYS A 566 40.51 23.88 13.35
N ILE A 567 41.12 22.88 12.69
CA ILE A 567 40.84 22.54 11.28
C ILE A 567 39.37 22.16 11.10
N ASP A 568 38.86 21.21 11.89
CA ASP A 568 37.49 20.71 11.77
C ASP A 568 36.46 21.86 11.96
N ARG A 569 36.72 22.77 12.92
CA ARG A 569 35.88 23.96 13.13
C ARG A 569 35.88 24.87 11.90
N LEU A 570 37.04 25.26 11.39
CA LEU A 570 37.16 26.18 10.26
C LEU A 570 36.59 25.57 8.97
N GLN A 571 36.82 24.28 8.73
CA GLN A 571 36.20 23.56 7.62
C GLN A 571 34.68 23.52 7.75
N SER A 572 34.15 23.34 8.96
CA SER A 572 32.69 23.33 9.16
C SER A 572 32.06 24.68 8.80
N GLU A 573 32.73 25.80 9.08
CA GLU A 573 32.25 27.14 8.72
C GLU A 573 32.27 27.38 7.20
N LEU A 574 33.29 26.83 6.52
CA LEU A 574 33.46 26.92 5.06
C LEU A 574 32.46 26.05 4.30
N ASN A 575 32.09 24.87 4.82
CA ASN A 575 31.16 23.93 4.17
C ASN A 575 29.70 24.44 4.10
N LEU A 576 29.35 25.42 4.93
CA LEU A 576 28.00 25.99 5.00
C LEU A 576 27.64 26.74 3.72
N THR A 577 26.97 26.04 2.81
CA THR A 577 26.50 26.55 1.51
C THR A 577 25.03 26.96 1.51
N GLN A 578 24.24 26.46 2.46
CA GLN A 578 22.82 26.77 2.60
C GLN A 578 22.43 26.84 4.08
N LYS A 579 21.41 27.66 4.39
CA LYS A 579 20.91 27.80 5.76
C LYS A 579 20.15 26.56 6.24
N ASN A 580 19.24 26.04 5.42
CA ASN A 580 18.42 24.86 5.71
C ASN A 580 18.19 24.01 4.45
N VAL A 581 17.83 22.75 4.63
CA VAL A 581 17.53 21.81 3.53
C VAL A 581 16.12 22.03 2.98
N ALA A 582 15.19 22.47 3.83
CA ALA A 582 13.78 22.58 3.50
C ALA A 582 13.48 23.70 2.48
N ARG A 583 12.97 23.31 1.30
CA ARG A 583 12.61 24.21 0.19
C ARG A 583 11.10 24.42 0.05
N SER A 584 10.30 23.48 0.55
CA SER A 584 8.85 23.44 0.42
C SER A 584 8.17 23.15 1.76
N ILE A 585 6.83 23.22 1.82
CA ILE A 585 6.10 22.74 3.00
C ILE A 585 6.24 21.23 3.12
N GLY A 586 6.25 20.52 1.99
CA GLY A 586 6.56 19.09 1.95
C GLY A 586 7.87 18.76 2.67
N ASP A 587 8.94 19.51 2.41
CA ASP A 587 10.24 19.30 3.04
C ASP A 587 10.20 19.57 4.55
N VAL A 588 9.40 20.55 5.01
CA VAL A 588 9.18 20.77 6.45
C VAL A 588 8.50 19.55 7.08
N VAL A 589 7.51 18.96 6.40
CA VAL A 589 6.86 17.73 6.87
C VAL A 589 7.85 16.56 6.91
N VAL A 590 8.72 16.41 5.90
CA VAL A 590 9.77 15.38 5.93
C VAL A 590 10.72 15.58 7.10
N HIS A 591 11.14 16.82 7.35
CA HIS A 591 12.01 17.16 8.48
C HIS A 591 11.37 16.76 9.82
N GLU A 592 10.13 17.16 10.08
CA GLU A 592 9.41 16.77 11.31
C GLU A 592 9.17 15.26 11.40
N TYR A 593 8.91 14.62 10.26
CA TYR A 593 8.84 13.16 10.19
C TYR A 593 10.19 12.52 10.52
N GLY A 594 11.31 13.17 10.19
CA GLY A 594 12.65 12.78 10.63
C GLY A 594 12.77 12.74 12.15
N HIS A 595 12.20 13.70 12.88
CA HIS A 595 12.13 13.62 14.34
C HIS A 595 11.24 12.49 14.84
N HIS A 596 10.12 12.21 14.18
CA HIS A 596 9.28 11.06 14.47
C HIS A 596 10.04 9.74 14.28
N LEU A 597 10.72 9.58 13.15
CA LEU A 597 11.56 8.44 12.82
C LEU A 597 12.68 8.28 13.86
N HIS A 598 13.37 9.36 14.19
CA HIS A 598 14.40 9.38 15.23
C HIS A 598 13.84 8.86 16.55
N ASN A 599 12.68 9.37 17.00
CA ASN A 599 12.05 8.95 18.24
C ASN A 599 11.67 7.45 18.21
N LEU A 600 11.07 6.98 17.12
CA LEU A 600 10.71 5.57 16.96
C LEU A 600 11.92 4.64 16.97
N VAL A 601 12.95 4.93 16.17
CA VAL A 601 14.17 4.12 16.11
C VAL A 601 14.88 4.16 17.46
N SER A 602 14.89 5.32 18.13
CA SER A 602 15.45 5.46 19.48
C SER A 602 14.68 4.68 20.54
N GLU A 603 13.36 4.53 20.42
CA GLU A 603 12.54 3.64 21.26
C GLU A 603 12.87 2.16 20.98
N GLN A 604 13.01 1.77 19.70
CA GLN A 604 13.24 0.38 19.28
C GLN A 604 14.65 -0.13 19.58
N THR A 605 15.65 0.75 19.50
CA THR A 605 17.08 0.43 19.74
C THR A 605 17.51 0.64 21.19
N LYS A 606 16.56 0.87 22.09
CA LYS A 606 16.81 1.10 23.51
C LYS A 606 16.92 -0.24 24.24
N PRO A 607 18.12 -0.85 24.39
CA PRO A 607 18.45 -1.42 25.71
C PRO A 607 19.96 -1.60 26.04
N ALA A 608 20.30 -1.64 27.34
CA ALA A 608 21.53 -2.12 28.01
C ALA A 608 22.95 -1.72 27.51
N LYS A 609 23.20 -1.47 26.22
CA LYS A 609 24.50 -1.11 25.63
C LYS A 609 24.38 0.19 24.82
N LYS A 610 24.99 1.27 25.34
CA LYS A 610 25.01 2.65 24.79
C LYS A 610 25.37 2.81 23.29
N LYS A 611 25.89 1.78 22.61
CA LYS A 611 26.38 1.85 21.22
C LYS A 611 25.32 1.59 20.14
N GLN A 612 24.20 0.96 20.48
CA GLN A 612 23.11 0.65 19.52
C GLN A 612 22.06 1.75 19.45
N TRP A 613 22.04 2.66 20.43
CA TRP A 613 21.15 3.80 20.47
C TRP A 613 21.54 4.84 19.43
N LEU A 614 20.57 5.47 18.77
CA LEU A 614 20.82 6.45 17.70
C LEU A 614 21.69 7.63 18.17
N PHE A 615 21.45 8.14 19.38
CA PHE A 615 22.32 9.15 20.00
C PHE A 615 23.72 8.65 20.38
N GLY A 616 23.93 7.33 20.43
CA GLY A 616 25.23 6.70 20.65
C GLY A 616 26.11 6.58 19.39
N LYS A 617 25.55 6.93 18.22
CA LYS A 617 26.25 6.91 16.92
C LYS A 617 27.27 8.03 16.86
N LYS A 618 28.49 7.71 16.40
CA LYS A 618 29.62 8.64 16.40
C LYS A 618 29.42 9.78 15.40
N GLU A 619 28.66 9.51 14.35
CA GLU A 619 28.29 10.36 13.24
C GLU A 619 27.50 11.59 13.73
N LEU A 620 26.58 11.39 14.67
CA LEU A 620 25.81 12.46 15.30
C LEU A 620 26.57 13.15 16.45
N GLY A 621 27.53 12.45 17.06
CA GLY A 621 28.39 12.97 18.13
C GLY A 621 27.60 13.55 19.30
N ALA A 622 26.48 12.94 19.67
CA ALA A 622 25.54 13.50 20.62
C ALA A 622 26.01 13.38 22.08
N GLN A 623 25.79 14.45 22.86
CA GLN A 623 26.03 14.47 24.30
C GLN A 623 24.88 15.19 25.00
N TYR A 624 24.40 14.62 26.11
CA TYR A 624 23.34 15.24 26.90
C TYR A 624 23.96 16.22 27.91
N ILE A 625 23.64 17.50 27.78
CA ILE A 625 24.17 18.60 28.61
C ILE A 625 23.00 19.53 28.95
N SER A 626 22.82 19.84 30.25
CA SER A 626 21.81 20.79 30.73
C SER A 626 20.38 20.52 30.22
N GLY A 627 19.99 19.25 30.16
CA GLY A 627 18.64 18.86 29.74
C GLY A 627 18.42 18.82 28.22
N LYS A 628 19.46 19.02 27.40
CA LYS A 628 19.36 19.02 25.93
C LYS A 628 20.45 18.15 25.29
N TRP A 629 20.13 17.56 24.14
CA TRP A 629 21.11 16.88 23.29
C TRP A 629 21.84 17.91 22.45
N MET A 630 23.16 17.99 22.64
CA MET A 630 24.04 18.89 21.90
C MET A 630 25.15 18.09 21.22
N HIS A 631 25.74 18.64 20.17
CA HIS A 631 26.97 18.05 19.63
C HIS A 631 28.06 18.12 20.70
N ASN A 632 28.89 17.07 20.76
CA ASN A 632 29.97 16.98 21.72
C ASN A 632 30.91 18.21 21.59
N PRO A 633 31.00 19.08 22.62
CA PRO A 633 31.81 20.29 22.55
C PRO A 633 33.32 20.00 22.42
N ASN A 634 33.74 18.78 22.74
CA ASN A 634 35.11 18.32 22.67
C ASN A 634 35.49 17.69 21.31
N SER A 635 34.54 17.53 20.38
CA SER A 635 34.78 16.94 19.05
C SER A 635 33.97 17.65 17.97
N TYR A 636 34.65 18.32 17.05
CA TYR A 636 34.01 19.01 15.92
C TYR A 636 33.64 18.09 14.74
N LYS A 637 34.05 16.82 14.75
CA LYS A 637 33.84 15.90 13.62
C LYS A 637 32.37 15.75 13.22
N ALA A 638 31.47 15.54 14.19
CA ALA A 638 30.04 15.39 13.92
C ALA A 638 29.42 16.69 13.38
N ARG A 639 29.86 17.84 13.90
CA ARG A 639 29.42 19.16 13.43
C ARG A 639 29.96 19.47 12.03
N LEU A 640 31.21 19.06 11.73
CA LEU A 640 31.80 19.14 10.40
C LEU A 640 31.02 18.27 9.39
N LEU A 641 30.62 17.07 9.79
CA LEU A 641 29.79 16.19 8.97
C LEU A 641 28.42 16.84 8.70
N SER A 642 27.78 17.35 9.74
CA SER A 642 26.46 18.02 9.66
C SER A 642 26.50 19.31 8.84
N SER A 643 27.62 20.05 8.86
CA SER A 643 27.81 21.28 8.07
C SER A 643 27.81 21.05 6.56
N GLN A 644 28.06 19.81 6.10
CA GLN A 644 27.95 19.44 4.69
C GLN A 644 26.48 19.26 4.25
N VAL A 645 25.54 19.26 5.20
CA VAL A 645 24.10 19.18 4.95
C VAL A 645 23.46 20.57 4.98
N SER A 646 23.52 21.29 6.11
CA SER A 646 23.01 22.67 6.24
C SER A 646 23.56 23.37 7.50
N GLU A 647 23.42 24.70 7.61
CA GLU A 647 23.70 25.41 8.87
C GLU A 647 22.81 24.90 10.00
N TYR A 648 21.53 24.68 9.71
CA TYR A 648 20.54 24.19 10.68
C TYR A 648 20.90 22.79 11.22
N ALA A 649 21.43 21.90 10.37
CA ALA A 649 21.94 20.59 10.78
C ALA A 649 23.06 20.70 11.84
N THR A 650 23.77 21.82 11.93
CA THR A 650 24.85 22.00 12.93
C THR A 650 24.37 22.46 14.31
N GLU A 651 23.09 22.81 14.46
CA GLU A 651 22.54 23.31 15.72
C GLU A 651 22.46 22.21 16.78
N SER A 652 22.03 21.01 16.40
CA SER A 652 21.97 19.88 17.30
C SER A 652 22.06 18.54 16.57
N PRO A 653 22.40 17.44 17.26
CA PRO A 653 22.37 16.10 16.70
C PRO A 653 20.98 15.68 16.18
N LEU A 654 19.91 16.25 16.75
CA LEU A 654 18.54 16.00 16.31
C LEU A 654 18.23 16.69 15.00
N GLU A 655 18.63 17.96 14.87
CA GLU A 655 18.51 18.70 13.61
C GLU A 655 19.39 18.07 12.53
N ALA A 656 20.60 17.64 12.88
CA ALA A 656 21.48 16.89 11.98
C ALA A 656 20.79 15.66 11.41
N PHE A 657 20.12 14.86 12.25
CA PHE A 657 19.36 13.69 11.80
C PHE A 657 18.18 14.08 10.90
N ALA A 658 17.36 15.05 11.31
CA ALA A 658 16.15 15.44 10.57
C ALA A 658 16.47 16.10 9.22
N GLU A 659 17.46 17.00 9.16
CA GLU A 659 17.91 17.62 7.92
C GLU A 659 18.57 16.61 6.97
N THR A 660 19.35 15.67 7.51
CA THR A 660 19.92 14.57 6.72
C THR A 660 18.83 13.68 6.16
N PHE A 661 17.82 13.34 6.96
CA PHE A 661 16.68 12.55 6.52
C PHE A 661 15.92 13.24 5.38
N ASN A 662 15.75 14.56 5.49
CA ASN A 662 15.15 15.37 4.44
C ASN A 662 15.93 15.28 3.12
N ALA A 663 17.24 15.50 3.18
CA ALA A 663 18.14 15.38 2.02
C ALA A 663 18.14 13.94 1.44
N TYR A 664 18.10 12.92 2.31
CA TYR A 664 18.04 11.51 1.92
C TYR A 664 16.75 11.16 1.17
N ILE A 665 15.59 11.62 1.64
CA ILE A 665 14.30 11.38 0.98
C ILE A 665 14.26 12.04 -0.41
N ARG A 666 14.85 13.23 -0.54
CA ARG A 666 14.97 13.96 -1.81
C ARG A 666 15.99 13.35 -2.78
N GLY A 667 16.91 12.53 -2.29
CA GLY A 667 17.99 11.95 -3.09
C GLY A 667 19.15 12.92 -3.32
N ASP A 668 19.33 13.91 -2.44
CA ASP A 668 20.47 14.81 -2.52
C ASP A 668 21.78 14.10 -2.16
N LYS A 669 22.89 14.70 -2.59
CA LYS A 669 24.23 14.26 -2.17
C LYS A 669 24.44 14.58 -0.68
N ILE A 670 24.60 13.55 0.13
CA ILE A 670 24.94 13.63 1.56
C ILE A 670 26.22 12.81 1.84
N PRO A 671 26.94 13.08 2.94
CA PRO A 671 28.10 12.28 3.36
C PRO A 671 27.76 10.80 3.52
N ASP A 672 28.66 9.89 3.12
CA ASP A 672 28.43 8.44 3.13
C ASP A 672 28.13 7.91 4.54
N GLU A 673 28.78 8.47 5.57
CA GLU A 673 28.53 8.10 6.96
C GLU A 673 27.11 8.47 7.42
N LEU A 674 26.60 9.62 6.97
CA LEU A 674 25.24 10.05 7.25
C LEU A 674 24.21 9.28 6.43
N LYS A 675 24.54 8.91 5.19
CA LYS A 675 23.71 8.03 4.36
C LYS A 675 23.57 6.65 4.99
N SER A 676 24.68 6.05 5.43
CA SER A 676 24.66 4.77 6.13
C SER A 676 23.83 4.82 7.41
N LEU A 677 23.88 5.94 8.14
CA LEU A 677 23.04 6.16 9.32
C LEU A 677 21.54 6.20 8.95
N MET A 678 21.18 6.86 7.83
CA MET A 678 19.80 6.90 7.34
C MET A 678 19.31 5.53 6.88
N ASP A 679 20.12 4.79 6.10
CA ASP A 679 19.78 3.45 5.63
C ASP A 679 19.53 2.49 6.81
N GLU A 680 20.36 2.56 7.86
CA GLU A 680 20.17 1.78 9.09
C GLU A 680 18.87 2.20 9.81
N ALA A 681 18.63 3.50 10.00
CA ALA A 681 17.45 4.00 10.70
C ALA A 681 16.14 3.65 9.96
N VAL A 682 16.11 3.81 8.64
CA VAL A 682 14.99 3.42 7.77
C VAL A 682 14.79 1.91 7.80
N GLY A 683 15.88 1.13 7.76
CA GLY A 683 15.85 -0.34 7.87
C GLY A 683 15.21 -0.80 9.18
N ILE A 684 15.59 -0.19 10.31
CA ILE A 684 15.00 -0.47 11.62
C ILE A 684 13.53 -0.07 11.65
N ALA A 685 13.18 1.12 11.16
CA ALA A 685 11.81 1.63 11.20
C ALA A 685 10.82 0.85 10.32
N ARG A 686 11.30 0.26 9.21
CA ARG A 686 10.51 -0.62 8.33
C ARG A 686 10.23 -1.98 8.94
N GLN A 687 11.07 -2.43 9.86
CA GLN A 687 10.77 -3.64 10.60
C GLN A 687 9.55 -3.31 11.48
N PRO A 688 8.46 -4.11 11.42
CA PRO A 688 7.41 -4.00 12.41
C PRO A 688 8.11 -4.05 13.77
N LYS A 689 7.72 -3.19 14.72
CA LYS A 689 8.14 -3.36 16.13
C LYS A 689 7.94 -4.84 16.41
N ALA A 690 9.02 -5.62 16.49
CA ALA A 690 8.99 -6.85 17.22
C ALA A 690 8.62 -6.33 18.60
N LYS A 691 7.37 -6.49 19.00
CA LYS A 691 6.99 -6.19 20.37
C LYS A 691 7.87 -7.14 21.16
N GLN A 692 8.92 -6.56 21.73
CA GLN A 692 9.89 -7.32 22.49
C GLN A 692 9.06 -7.92 23.61
N LEU A 693 8.93 -9.26 23.59
CA LEU A 693 8.15 -9.96 24.59
C LEU A 693 8.52 -9.41 25.96
N LEU A 694 7.51 -9.01 26.75
CA LEU A 694 7.72 -8.42 28.06
C LEU A 694 8.66 -9.31 28.87
N TYR A 695 9.81 -8.78 29.29
CA TYR A 695 10.63 -9.50 30.27
C TYR A 695 9.92 -9.46 31.63
N PRO A 696 10.11 -10.49 32.48
CA PRO A 696 9.55 -10.46 33.83
C PRO A 696 9.96 -9.20 34.59
N LYS A 697 9.02 -8.55 35.27
CA LYS A 697 9.24 -7.30 36.04
C LYS A 697 10.34 -7.44 37.09
N ASN A 698 10.51 -8.64 37.62
CA ASN A 698 11.52 -8.99 38.61
C ASN A 698 12.75 -9.69 38.01
N ARG A 699 13.07 -9.46 36.73
CA ARG A 699 14.24 -10.02 36.04
C ARG A 699 15.55 -9.85 36.81
N ASP A 700 15.76 -8.69 37.44
CA ASP A 700 16.99 -8.37 38.17
C ASP A 700 17.22 -9.28 39.39
N LYS A 701 16.20 -10.01 39.83
CA LYS A 701 16.26 -10.97 40.94
C LYS A 701 16.52 -12.41 40.47
N LEU A 702 16.60 -12.66 39.17
CA LEU A 702 16.82 -13.98 38.58
C LEU A 702 18.29 -14.21 38.27
N ASP A 703 18.75 -15.45 38.46
CA ASP A 703 20.09 -15.84 38.03
C ASP A 703 20.20 -15.95 36.50
N VAL A 704 21.45 -15.96 36.00
CA VAL A 704 21.77 -16.00 34.57
C VAL A 704 21.24 -17.28 33.90
N LYS A 705 21.20 -18.41 34.62
CA LYS A 705 20.74 -19.69 34.10
C LYS A 705 19.23 -19.64 33.81
N ARG A 706 18.45 -19.05 34.71
CA ARG A 706 16.99 -18.88 34.60
C ARG A 706 16.61 -17.91 33.50
N ILE A 707 17.35 -16.80 33.37
CA ILE A 707 17.18 -15.89 32.22
C ILE A 707 17.45 -16.63 30.91
N GLY A 708 18.48 -17.48 30.87
CA GLY A 708 18.78 -18.32 29.72
C GLY A 708 17.66 -19.31 29.37
N SER A 709 17.06 -19.99 30.37
CA SER A 709 15.92 -20.88 30.15
C SER A 709 14.70 -20.15 29.59
N TYR A 710 14.39 -18.97 30.12
CA TYR A 710 13.30 -18.12 29.63
C TYR A 710 13.53 -17.71 28.16
N GLU A 711 14.73 -17.19 27.85
CA GLU A 711 15.07 -16.75 26.49
C GLU A 711 15.06 -17.93 25.50
N LYS A 712 15.51 -19.12 25.93
CA LYS A 712 15.46 -20.35 25.14
C LYS A 712 14.02 -20.70 24.75
N GLU A 713 13.07 -20.69 25.68
CA GLU A 713 11.68 -21.03 25.36
C GLU A 713 10.99 -19.97 24.50
N VAL A 714 11.16 -18.68 24.82
CA VAL A 714 10.64 -17.58 24.00
C VAL A 714 11.17 -17.62 22.58
N SER A 715 12.42 -18.07 22.37
CA SER A 715 13.01 -18.18 21.04
C SER A 715 12.34 -19.25 20.15
N LYS A 716 11.67 -20.24 20.76
CA LYS A 716 10.94 -21.29 20.02
C LYS A 716 9.60 -20.79 19.49
N ILE A 717 9.06 -19.69 20.03
CA ILE A 717 7.76 -19.14 19.62
C ILE A 717 7.92 -18.28 18.35
N PRO A 718 7.12 -18.52 17.29
CA PRO A 718 7.15 -17.74 16.06
C PRO A 718 6.94 -16.23 16.30
N ALA A 719 7.60 -15.39 15.50
CA ALA A 719 7.56 -13.94 15.66
C ALA A 719 6.14 -13.34 15.56
N THR A 720 5.32 -13.88 14.66
CA THR A 720 3.91 -13.51 14.48
C THR A 720 3.10 -13.72 15.76
N HIS A 721 3.26 -14.88 16.40
CA HIS A 721 2.59 -15.23 17.65
C HIS A 721 3.13 -14.45 18.84
N ARG A 722 4.45 -14.22 18.90
CA ARG A 722 5.07 -13.37 19.93
C ARG A 722 4.48 -11.96 19.96
N ASN A 723 4.13 -11.41 18.80
CA ASN A 723 3.45 -10.11 18.75
C ASN A 723 2.06 -10.21 19.39
N VAL A 724 1.23 -11.18 19.00
CA VAL A 724 -0.11 -11.37 19.58
C VAL A 724 -0.05 -11.59 21.10
N ILE A 725 0.89 -12.41 21.57
CA ILE A 725 1.14 -12.62 23.00
C ILE A 725 1.49 -11.31 23.71
N SER A 726 2.36 -10.50 23.11
CA SER A 726 2.76 -9.22 23.69
C SER A 726 1.64 -8.18 23.69
N ASP A 727 0.63 -8.31 22.82
CA ASP A 727 -0.57 -7.48 22.83
C ASP A 727 -1.51 -7.90 23.97
N GLY A 728 -1.54 -9.20 24.28
CA GLY A 728 -2.42 -9.78 25.28
C GLY A 728 -1.92 -9.72 26.72
N ILE A 729 -0.64 -9.47 26.95
CA ILE A 729 -0.05 -9.37 28.29
C ILE A 729 0.20 -7.90 28.67
N SER A 730 -0.25 -7.52 29.86
CA SER A 730 0.09 -6.27 30.55
C SER A 730 1.39 -6.38 31.36
N GLU A 731 1.62 -7.52 32.03
CA GLU A 731 2.78 -7.73 32.92
C GLU A 731 3.19 -9.21 32.99
N ILE A 732 4.49 -9.49 33.20
CA ILE A 732 5.01 -10.84 33.51
C ILE A 732 5.70 -10.79 34.87
N GLU A 733 5.40 -11.76 35.73
CA GLU A 733 6.00 -11.87 37.07
C GLU A 733 6.50 -13.29 37.34
N ILE A 734 7.73 -13.41 37.83
CA ILE A 734 8.24 -14.68 38.35
C ILE A 734 7.83 -14.83 39.82
N ILE A 735 7.10 -15.90 40.15
CA ILE A 735 6.61 -16.18 41.51
C ILE A 735 7.43 -17.27 42.19
N LYS A 736 7.62 -17.14 43.51
CA LYS A 736 8.28 -18.18 44.33
C LYS A 736 7.31 -19.28 44.76
N ASP A 737 6.09 -18.88 45.12
CA ASP A 737 5.04 -19.75 45.63
C ASP A 737 3.81 -19.67 44.72
N GLY A 738 3.14 -20.81 44.48
CA GLY A 738 1.97 -20.93 43.61
C GLY A 738 2.27 -21.67 42.29
N VAL A 739 1.31 -21.66 41.36
CA VAL A 739 1.41 -22.29 40.02
C VAL A 739 1.56 -21.24 38.93
N SER A 740 2.28 -21.60 37.87
CA SER A 740 2.32 -20.80 36.64
C SER A 740 0.90 -20.72 36.08
N ARG A 741 0.51 -19.53 35.63
CA ARG A 741 -0.83 -19.26 35.09
C ARG A 741 -0.89 -17.94 34.33
N PHE A 742 -1.79 -17.85 33.36
CA PHE A 742 -2.24 -16.58 32.78
C PHE A 742 -3.54 -16.09 33.44
N ASP A 743 -3.46 -14.93 34.11
CA ASP A 743 -4.64 -14.24 34.66
C ASP A 743 -5.30 -13.39 33.55
N ARG A 744 -6.42 -13.87 33.02
CA ARG A 744 -7.14 -13.24 31.89
C ARG A 744 -7.74 -11.86 32.23
N GLU A 745 -8.10 -11.61 33.49
CA GLU A 745 -8.68 -10.32 33.91
C GLU A 745 -7.60 -9.25 34.04
N LYS A 746 -6.49 -9.59 34.71
CA LYS A 746 -5.36 -8.66 34.89
C LYS A 746 -4.45 -8.58 33.68
N LYS A 747 -4.57 -9.55 32.76
CA LYS A 747 -3.63 -9.78 31.65
C LYS A 747 -2.20 -9.96 32.17
N THR A 748 -2.04 -10.67 33.28
CA THR A 748 -0.72 -10.89 33.91
C THR A 748 -0.32 -12.36 33.77
N LEU A 749 0.90 -12.59 33.28
CA LEU A 749 1.49 -13.92 33.19
C LEU A 749 2.35 -14.19 34.43
N TYR A 750 1.94 -15.16 35.24
CA TYR A 750 2.70 -15.62 36.40
C TYR A 750 3.47 -16.88 36.04
N ILE A 751 4.79 -16.89 36.27
CA ILE A 751 5.65 -18.04 35.98
C ILE A 751 6.42 -18.42 37.24
N ARG A 752 6.42 -19.69 37.62
CA ARG A 752 7.19 -20.14 38.79
C ARG A 752 8.69 -19.97 38.58
N GLU A 753 9.42 -19.71 39.65
CA GLU A 753 10.87 -19.51 39.60
C GLU A 753 11.65 -20.75 39.08
N ASN A 754 11.09 -21.94 39.28
CA ASN A 754 11.65 -23.22 38.85
C ASN A 754 10.75 -23.91 37.79
N PHE A 755 10.23 -23.14 36.83
CA PHE A 755 9.39 -23.66 35.76
C PHE A 755 10.12 -24.72 34.91
N GLU A 756 9.39 -25.74 34.47
CA GLU A 756 9.91 -26.83 33.65
C GLU A 756 9.94 -26.48 32.15
N GLU A 757 10.69 -27.23 31.34
CA GLU A 757 10.79 -26.96 29.89
C GLU A 757 9.41 -27.11 29.23
N GLY A 758 8.92 -26.00 28.66
CA GLY A 758 7.63 -25.90 28.00
C GLY A 758 6.52 -25.31 28.85
N GLU A 759 6.72 -25.11 30.15
CA GLU A 759 5.73 -24.47 31.05
C GLU A 759 5.51 -23.01 30.63
N LEU A 760 6.55 -22.28 30.23
CA LEU A 760 6.40 -20.91 29.73
C LEU A 760 5.63 -20.86 28.41
N ILE A 761 5.94 -21.77 27.49
CA ILE A 761 5.24 -21.87 26.19
C ILE A 761 3.75 -22.18 26.39
N HIS A 762 3.43 -23.06 27.33
CA HIS A 762 2.06 -23.41 27.69
C HIS A 762 1.27 -22.18 28.16
N GLU A 763 1.81 -21.43 29.12
CA GLU A 763 1.13 -20.22 29.63
C GLU A 763 0.98 -19.13 28.57
N MET A 764 1.99 -18.97 27.70
CA MET A 764 1.91 -18.05 26.57
C MET A 764 0.87 -18.48 25.53
N ALA A 765 0.60 -19.78 25.41
CA ALA A 765 -0.46 -20.29 24.55
C ALA A 765 -1.86 -19.92 25.08
N HIS A 766 -2.05 -19.84 26.41
CA HIS A 766 -3.29 -19.30 26.99
C HIS A 766 -3.53 -17.82 26.66
N VAL A 767 -2.46 -17.06 26.44
CA VAL A 767 -2.58 -15.69 25.94
C VAL A 767 -3.04 -15.71 24.48
N LEU A 768 -2.40 -16.54 23.64
CA LEU A 768 -2.77 -16.69 22.23
C LEU A 768 -4.22 -17.11 22.06
N GLU A 769 -4.67 -18.14 22.77
CA GLU A 769 -6.05 -18.62 22.64
C GLU A 769 -7.06 -17.54 23.04
N THR A 770 -6.73 -16.71 24.03
CA THR A 770 -7.59 -15.65 24.55
C THR A 770 -7.69 -14.49 23.57
N GLU A 771 -6.54 -13.99 23.09
CA GLU A 771 -6.49 -12.87 22.14
C GLU A 771 -7.06 -13.24 20.77
N LEU A 772 -6.87 -14.49 20.34
CA LEU A 772 -7.44 -15.01 19.08
C LEU A 772 -8.87 -15.54 19.23
N GLN A 773 -9.41 -15.54 20.46
CA GLN A 773 -10.75 -16.05 20.79
C GLN A 773 -11.02 -17.46 20.23
N LEU A 774 -10.05 -18.39 20.37
CA LEU A 774 -10.10 -19.70 19.71
C LEU A 774 -11.33 -20.53 20.10
N TYR A 775 -11.71 -20.54 21.38
CA TYR A 775 -12.91 -21.24 21.86
C TYR A 775 -14.23 -20.61 21.40
N ARG A 776 -14.19 -19.56 20.57
CA ARG A 776 -15.35 -18.99 19.87
C ARG A 776 -15.25 -19.11 18.35
N ALA A 777 -14.16 -19.69 17.84
CA ALA A 777 -13.93 -19.86 16.41
C ALA A 777 -14.36 -21.26 15.97
N ASP A 778 -15.32 -21.33 15.05
CA ASP A 778 -15.91 -22.60 14.59
C ASP A 778 -14.87 -23.58 14.02
N GLU A 779 -13.84 -23.08 13.33
CA GLU A 779 -12.74 -23.89 12.80
C GLU A 779 -11.99 -24.62 13.92
N PHE A 780 -11.66 -23.91 15.00
CA PHE A 780 -10.95 -24.50 16.14
C PHE A 780 -11.87 -25.44 16.94
N ILE A 781 -13.14 -25.07 17.13
CA ILE A 781 -14.12 -25.92 17.83
C ILE A 781 -14.33 -27.24 17.09
N THR A 782 -14.36 -27.19 15.76
CA THR A 782 -14.45 -28.38 14.90
C THR A 782 -13.23 -29.28 15.10
N VAL A 783 -12.03 -28.70 15.02
CA VAL A 783 -10.77 -29.42 15.27
C VAL A 783 -10.78 -30.05 16.67
N LEU A 784 -11.19 -29.32 17.71
CA LEU A 784 -11.22 -29.81 19.08
C LEU A 784 -12.17 -30.99 19.24
N LYS A 785 -13.43 -30.83 18.81
CA LYS A 785 -14.49 -31.83 19.02
C LYS A 785 -14.31 -33.09 18.16
N ASN A 786 -13.60 -33.01 17.03
CA ASN A 786 -13.45 -34.16 16.14
C ASN A 786 -12.77 -35.36 16.84
N GLY A 787 -13.38 -36.54 16.79
CA GLY A 787 -12.88 -37.75 17.47
C GLY A 787 -13.15 -37.80 18.98
N LEU A 788 -14.05 -36.94 19.49
CA LEU A 788 -14.52 -36.94 20.88
C LEU A 788 -16.03 -37.25 20.97
N ASP A 789 -16.62 -37.94 19.99
CA ASP A 789 -18.06 -38.20 19.94
C ASP A 789 -18.58 -39.03 21.14
N ASP A 790 -17.78 -39.98 21.62
CA ASP A 790 -18.09 -40.86 22.77
C ASP A 790 -17.70 -40.24 24.13
N PHE A 791 -17.67 -38.91 24.24
CA PHE A 791 -17.10 -38.23 25.41
C PHE A 791 -17.75 -38.62 26.75
N ARG A 792 -19.06 -38.90 26.76
CA ARG A 792 -19.82 -39.14 28.01
C ARG A 792 -19.30 -40.36 28.78
N GLU A 793 -18.92 -41.43 28.10
CA GLU A 793 -18.40 -42.64 28.73
C GLU A 793 -16.92 -42.53 29.11
N ASN A 794 -16.25 -41.50 28.59
CA ASN A 794 -14.81 -41.31 28.72
C ASN A 794 -14.40 -40.20 29.70
N ILE A 795 -15.36 -39.47 30.28
CA ILE A 795 -15.10 -38.55 31.39
C ILE A 795 -14.83 -39.38 32.65
N ILE A 796 -13.67 -39.18 33.25
CA ILE A 796 -13.29 -39.82 34.50
C ILE A 796 -12.89 -38.80 35.56
N TYR A 797 -13.06 -39.18 36.82
CA TYR A 797 -12.44 -38.51 37.94
C TYR A 797 -11.06 -39.14 38.19
N ASP A 798 -10.01 -38.33 38.16
CA ASP A 798 -8.62 -38.77 38.35
C ASP A 798 -8.05 -38.20 39.66
N PRO A 799 -8.12 -38.97 40.77
CA PRO A 799 -7.70 -38.49 42.08
C PRO A 799 -6.19 -38.60 42.34
N GLU A 800 -5.43 -39.28 41.48
CA GLU A 800 -4.05 -39.70 41.77
C GLU A 800 -3.01 -39.13 40.80
N THR A 801 -3.40 -38.80 39.56
CA THR A 801 -2.41 -38.41 38.52
C THR A 801 -1.90 -36.97 38.71
N PHE A 802 -2.67 -36.07 39.33
CA PHE A 802 -2.35 -34.65 39.45
C PHE A 802 -2.30 -34.21 40.91
N VAL A 803 -1.67 -33.05 41.16
CA VAL A 803 -1.52 -32.50 42.52
C VAL A 803 -2.86 -32.28 43.21
N GLU A 804 -3.89 -31.94 42.42
CA GLU A 804 -5.28 -31.86 42.85
C GLU A 804 -6.11 -32.85 42.03
N PRO A 805 -7.13 -33.50 42.63
CA PRO A 805 -8.07 -34.33 41.89
C PRO A 805 -8.76 -33.52 40.79
N VAL A 806 -8.78 -34.06 39.57
CA VAL A 806 -9.40 -33.38 38.43
C VAL A 806 -10.33 -34.33 37.67
N PHE A 807 -11.34 -33.76 37.04
CA PHE A 807 -12.03 -34.46 35.96
C PHE A 807 -11.19 -34.37 34.69
N ARG A 808 -11.17 -35.45 33.91
CA ARG A 808 -10.56 -35.42 32.59
C ARG A 808 -11.28 -36.35 31.61
N LEU A 809 -11.27 -35.94 30.36
CA LEU A 809 -11.70 -36.75 29.24
C LEU A 809 -10.57 -37.68 28.80
N LYS A 810 -10.84 -38.98 28.69
CA LYS A 810 -9.92 -39.94 28.07
C LYS A 810 -10.11 -39.92 26.55
N SER A 811 -9.03 -39.75 25.82
CA SER A 811 -8.99 -39.94 24.38
C SER A 811 -7.57 -40.25 23.92
N ASP A 812 -7.44 -41.10 22.91
CA ASP A 812 -6.15 -41.40 22.28
C ASP A 812 -5.58 -40.21 21.50
N LYS A 813 -6.42 -39.21 21.20
CA LYS A 813 -6.08 -37.96 20.53
C LYS A 813 -5.16 -37.06 21.35
N PHE A 814 -5.26 -37.12 22.68
CA PHE A 814 -4.50 -36.22 23.54
C PHE A 814 -3.01 -36.60 23.60
N VAL A 815 -2.13 -35.60 23.46
CA VAL A 815 -0.67 -35.77 23.57
C VAL A 815 -0.21 -35.98 25.01
N THR A 816 -0.96 -35.43 25.97
CA THR A 816 -0.72 -35.59 27.41
C THR A 816 -2.04 -35.87 28.12
N LYS A 817 -2.00 -36.51 29.30
CA LYS A 817 -3.22 -36.68 30.12
C LYS A 817 -3.81 -35.33 30.56
N TYR A 818 -2.96 -34.30 30.70
CA TYR A 818 -3.36 -32.97 31.14
C TYR A 818 -4.16 -32.22 30.08
N GLN A 819 -3.89 -32.45 28.80
CA GLN A 819 -4.65 -31.86 27.68
C GLN A 819 -6.15 -32.21 27.72
N GLY A 820 -6.51 -33.35 28.31
CA GLY A 820 -7.89 -33.77 28.51
C GLY A 820 -8.53 -33.26 29.80
N ARG A 821 -7.86 -32.41 30.60
CA ARG A 821 -8.40 -31.88 31.86
C ARG A 821 -9.70 -31.12 31.59
N MET A 822 -10.70 -31.35 32.44
CA MET A 822 -12.00 -30.70 32.39
C MET A 822 -12.30 -29.89 33.65
N TYR A 823 -12.81 -28.66 33.45
CA TYR A 823 -13.19 -27.73 34.51
C TYR A 823 -14.69 -27.85 34.82
N GLU A 824 -15.00 -28.36 36.01
CA GLU A 824 -16.38 -28.67 36.45
C GLU A 824 -17.25 -27.40 36.55
N GLU A 825 -16.64 -26.28 36.93
CA GLU A 825 -17.29 -24.98 37.08
C GLU A 825 -17.88 -24.43 35.78
N LEU A 826 -17.44 -24.92 34.63
CA LEU A 826 -17.99 -24.55 33.30
C LEU A 826 -19.11 -25.50 32.85
N GLY A 827 -19.29 -26.63 33.52
CA GLY A 827 -20.17 -27.73 33.10
C GLY A 827 -19.62 -28.52 31.93
N PHE A 828 -19.71 -29.86 31.96
CA PHE A 828 -19.12 -30.71 30.92
C PHE A 828 -19.98 -30.86 29.65
N ILE A 829 -21.27 -30.54 29.76
CA ILE A 829 -22.27 -30.71 28.70
C ILE A 829 -22.90 -29.35 28.44
N ASP A 830 -23.00 -28.96 27.17
CA ASP A 830 -23.65 -27.72 26.76
C ASP A 830 -25.18 -27.84 26.70
N GLU A 831 -25.86 -26.73 26.44
CA GLU A 831 -27.33 -26.66 26.38
C GLU A 831 -27.97 -27.59 25.32
N ASN A 832 -27.20 -28.01 24.31
CA ASN A 832 -27.63 -28.91 23.25
C ASN A 832 -27.31 -30.38 23.56
N GLY A 833 -26.76 -30.67 24.74
CA GLY A 833 -26.36 -32.01 25.14
C GLY A 833 -25.02 -32.46 24.56
N ALA A 834 -24.28 -31.59 23.86
CA ALA A 834 -22.97 -31.91 23.30
C ALA A 834 -21.84 -31.59 24.30
N LEU A 835 -20.62 -32.02 23.98
CA LEU A 835 -19.44 -31.72 24.80
C LEU A 835 -19.26 -30.21 24.92
N ASN A 836 -19.24 -29.70 26.15
CA ASN A 836 -18.88 -28.31 26.40
C ASN A 836 -17.38 -28.13 26.19
N HIS A 837 -17.01 -27.63 25.02
CA HIS A 837 -15.63 -27.38 24.62
C HIS A 837 -14.93 -26.34 25.51
N PHE A 838 -15.66 -25.43 26.17
CA PHE A 838 -15.06 -24.51 27.14
C PHE A 838 -14.49 -25.24 28.36
N ALA A 839 -15.03 -26.42 28.70
CA ALA A 839 -14.50 -27.22 29.82
C ALA A 839 -13.10 -27.79 29.53
N LEU A 840 -12.68 -27.90 28.26
CA LEU A 840 -11.38 -28.41 27.84
C LEU A 840 -10.34 -27.28 27.69
N GLY A 841 -10.14 -26.47 28.74
CA GLY A 841 -9.29 -25.29 28.68
C GLY A 841 -7.82 -25.54 28.31
N GLU A 842 -7.33 -26.76 28.54
CA GLU A 842 -5.92 -27.14 28.31
C GLU A 842 -5.64 -27.72 26.92
N TYR A 843 -6.68 -27.84 26.07
CA TYR A 843 -6.56 -28.52 24.79
C TYR A 843 -5.59 -27.81 23.83
N PHE A 844 -5.75 -26.49 23.67
CA PHE A 844 -4.87 -25.70 22.81
C PHE A 844 -3.49 -25.49 23.41
N SER A 845 -3.38 -25.15 24.70
CA SER A 845 -2.10 -24.82 25.35
C SER A 845 -1.13 -25.99 25.33
N GLU A 846 -1.58 -27.20 25.66
CA GLU A 846 -0.77 -28.43 25.56
C GLU A 846 -0.45 -28.82 24.12
N GLY A 847 -1.42 -28.65 23.21
CA GLY A 847 -1.21 -28.91 21.78
C GLY A 847 -0.17 -27.97 21.17
N TYR A 848 -0.23 -26.68 21.50
CA TYR A 848 0.72 -25.67 21.05
C TYR A 848 2.13 -25.89 21.61
N LYS A 849 2.24 -26.27 22.90
CA LYS A 849 3.50 -26.73 23.49
C LYS A 849 4.07 -27.92 22.74
N ALA A 850 3.24 -28.93 22.45
CA ALA A 850 3.67 -30.11 21.70
C ALA A 850 4.06 -29.78 20.26
N TYR A 851 3.39 -28.84 19.59
CA TYR A 851 3.77 -28.39 18.25
C TYR A 851 5.19 -27.83 18.20
N LEU A 852 5.59 -27.05 19.21
CA LEU A 852 6.92 -26.41 19.26
C LEU A 852 8.02 -27.33 19.79
N LEU A 853 7.70 -28.25 20.69
CA LEU A 853 8.70 -29.12 21.35
C LEU A 853 8.79 -30.52 20.74
N SER A 854 7.65 -31.07 20.30
CA SER A 854 7.49 -32.46 19.87
C SER A 854 6.49 -32.59 18.71
N PRO A 855 6.70 -31.88 17.57
CA PRO A 855 5.70 -31.76 16.50
C PRO A 855 5.24 -33.11 15.92
N GLU A 856 6.14 -34.10 15.86
CA GLU A 856 5.82 -35.43 15.33
C GLU A 856 4.81 -36.18 16.21
N VAL A 857 4.86 -35.99 17.54
CA VAL A 857 3.91 -36.60 18.47
C VAL A 857 2.53 -36.00 18.27
N LEU A 858 2.46 -34.66 18.17
CA LEU A 858 1.19 -33.98 17.89
C LEU A 858 0.63 -34.38 16.54
N LYS A 859 1.45 -34.46 15.50
CA LYS A 859 1.01 -34.86 14.15
C LYS A 859 0.43 -36.28 14.10
N VAL A 860 0.94 -37.21 14.91
CA VAL A 860 0.42 -38.59 14.99
C VAL A 860 -0.85 -38.65 15.83
N LYS A 861 -0.88 -37.96 16.96
CA LYS A 861 -1.98 -38.01 17.92
C LYS A 861 -3.18 -37.16 17.50
N ASP A 862 -2.91 -35.99 16.94
CA ASP A 862 -3.89 -34.97 16.57
C ASP A 862 -3.42 -34.17 15.34
N ALA A 863 -3.51 -34.82 14.17
CA ALA A 863 -3.06 -34.24 12.90
C ALA A 863 -3.79 -32.94 12.53
N GLU A 864 -5.04 -32.79 12.96
CA GLU A 864 -5.86 -31.61 12.70
C GLU A 864 -5.43 -30.44 13.55
N LEU A 865 -5.17 -30.63 14.85
CA LEU A 865 -4.61 -29.57 15.68
C LEU A 865 -3.21 -29.16 15.21
N TYR A 866 -2.39 -30.13 14.77
CA TYR A 866 -1.10 -29.84 14.15
C TYR A 866 -1.25 -28.93 12.92
N GLN A 867 -2.16 -29.27 12.02
CA GLN A 867 -2.39 -28.50 10.80
C GLN A 867 -2.99 -27.13 11.09
N PHE A 868 -3.92 -27.04 12.04
CA PHE A 868 -4.50 -25.78 12.51
C PHE A 868 -3.43 -24.83 13.05
N ILE A 869 -2.56 -25.30 13.96
CA ILE A 869 -1.47 -24.49 14.52
C ILE A 869 -0.47 -24.08 13.42
N LYS A 870 -0.18 -24.99 12.47
CA LYS A 870 0.71 -24.67 11.34
C LYS A 870 0.16 -23.56 10.45
N GLU A 871 -1.14 -23.59 10.15
CA GLU A 871 -1.82 -22.54 9.38
C GLU A 871 -1.88 -21.23 10.14
N LEU A 872 -2.05 -21.29 11.47
CA LEU A 872 -2.03 -20.12 12.36
C LEU A 872 -0.68 -19.37 12.30
N ILE A 873 0.43 -20.09 12.13
CA ILE A 873 1.80 -19.54 12.10
C ILE A 873 2.11 -18.80 10.79
N GLY A 874 1.38 -19.07 9.70
CA GLY A 874 1.56 -18.43 8.40
C GLY A 874 2.58 -19.12 7.47
N ASP A 875 3.09 -20.31 7.80
CA ASP A 875 3.98 -21.13 6.94
C ASP A 875 3.22 -21.85 5.80
N GLY A 876 1.99 -21.42 5.50
CA GLY A 876 1.07 -22.08 4.59
C GLY A 876 0.25 -21.14 3.70
N ARG A 877 0.75 -19.94 3.38
CA ARG A 877 0.14 -19.05 2.37
C ARG A 877 1.14 -18.32 1.51
#